data_AF-A0A8I0B7M9-F1
#
_entry.id   AF-A0A8I0B7M9-F1
#
_cell.length_a   1.000
_cell.length_b   1.000
_cell.length_c   1.000
_cell.angle_alpha   90.00
_cell.angle_beta   90.00
_cell.angle_gamma   90.00
#
_symmetry.space_group_name_H-M   'P 1'
#
loop_
_entity.id
_entity.type
_entity.pdbx_description
1 polymer ?
#
loop_
_entity_poly.entity_id
_entity_poly.type
_entity_poly.pdbx_seq_one_letter_code
_entity_poly.pdbx_strand_id
1 'polypeptide(L)'
;MSPRKLLSLLLVLLFALPTSAVLRERDLARTLGVLRAELEQNYPEKKAYVARLKAQSRSQHKALVGYMQRSEQIALMLYSQKDDHTFDLSYACRQATDLYRLLNDNLLPFDQVQAQLTTETQRYAQLIRSLEELPPTLNRRQATQSAETVKEAVDSLSLTAAQTRRLKRDINALSEAYTLTPEQQRDRAVCLRLVRDLHTSLARVQSSLKSDRVYYLAVKAKVESLNAYAMARYRNLQHNIFLNGGDNYLNILRNLPEVVSIARADLKQKYSALDHLPSTYSEWRGPVVVFMLLFVLAYVLLSIGLAAALLRFAPRRWLPHDFTDKRRTYFTALGLLFFALSIFVVRLFTDQGFTLMAMTLMTNIAWLALAIVASLLVRLNGAQIGKGLHLYLPFVLMAFIVVAFRVLFIPNVVINLIYPPLLLLFAFWQVRTLRLPKGSVPTSDILYASASMLAMCAATVMAWVGFVLMAVQLMVWWMFQLAALQTINALYHLLSRYEHSKVLPKLLQSLTPEEREGMDEASLLQWAKQGGYITRTWAYDFVNRTIIPVLAVGSVFLSVWYAAGVFEMTDVVRMSFSYNFIDQPGVLQLSLHKISFVIAFWFVFSYLNYALRSFYQHVTRMRGKLPSYQYNFTLANNVIAILVWGAYILYALFLLQVPKSGIGVVTAGLATGMGFAMKDLLENFFYGISLMAGRVRVGDFIECDGIRGRVESISYQSTQISTFDGSVIAFLNTQLFNKNFKNLTRDNAYELAKIPLGVGYGSDVQQVRSLVINALTPLNEILPDGRTLFKPGTSIGVSFSDFGASSVDLIVVCWVLVEQRAAFLARAREIIYNTLNQHDVEIPFPQVDVHMR
;
A
#
# COMPACT_ATOMS: atom_id res chain seq x y z
N MET A 1 -14.51 25.18 10.92
CA MET A 1 -14.22 25.50 12.34
C MET A 1 -15.45 26.19 12.93
N SER A 2 -15.90 25.80 14.12
CA SER A 2 -17.03 26.47 14.78
C SER A 2 -16.65 27.88 15.24
N PRO A 3 -17.60 28.85 15.29
CA PRO A 3 -17.30 30.24 15.64
C PRO A 3 -16.61 30.38 17.01
N ARG A 4 -16.92 29.48 17.96
CA ARG A 4 -16.26 29.42 19.28
C ARG A 4 -14.79 29.01 19.22
N LYS A 5 -14.43 28.10 18.30
CA LYS A 5 -13.03 27.69 18.10
C LYS A 5 -12.22 28.75 17.38
N LEU A 6 -12.86 29.53 16.50
CA LEU A 6 -12.24 30.67 15.84
C LEU A 6 -11.99 31.81 16.84
N LEU A 7 -12.96 32.07 17.73
CA LEU A 7 -12.82 33.02 18.82
C LEU A 7 -11.72 32.62 19.82
N SER A 8 -11.64 31.34 20.20
CA SER A 8 -10.59 30.87 21.10
C SER A 8 -9.20 30.92 20.46
N LEU A 9 -9.10 30.64 19.16
CA LEU A 9 -7.83 30.73 18.45
C LEU A 9 -7.39 32.19 18.29
N LEU A 10 -8.34 33.10 18.08
CA LEU A 10 -8.11 34.56 18.01
C LEU A 10 -7.74 35.14 19.39
N LEU A 11 -8.36 34.65 20.47
CA LEU A 11 -8.02 34.99 21.86
C LEU A 11 -6.62 34.49 22.23
N VAL A 12 -6.28 33.24 21.87
CA VAL A 12 -4.94 32.71 22.08
C VAL A 12 -3.92 33.49 21.26
N LEU A 13 -4.24 33.89 20.03
CA LEU A 13 -3.36 34.76 19.24
C LEU A 13 -3.18 36.15 19.88
N LEU A 14 -4.27 36.74 20.41
CA LEU A 14 -4.23 38.03 21.11
C LEU A 14 -3.44 37.99 22.42
N PHE A 15 -3.47 36.88 23.16
CA PHE A 15 -2.73 36.71 24.41
C PHE A 15 -1.31 36.17 24.23
N ALA A 16 -1.01 35.54 23.09
CA ALA A 16 0.32 35.01 22.77
C ALA A 16 1.18 35.99 21.97
N LEU A 17 0.60 37.07 21.42
CA LEU A 17 1.37 38.15 20.82
C LEU A 17 2.06 38.96 21.93
N PRO A 18 3.40 39.05 21.94
CA PRO A 18 4.07 39.97 22.85
C PRO A 18 3.58 41.39 22.51
N THR A 19 3.03 42.10 23.51
CA THR A 19 2.58 43.50 23.38
C THR A 19 3.72 44.50 23.16
N SER A 20 4.96 44.01 23.07
CA SER A 20 6.18 44.78 22.82
C SER A 20 6.71 44.57 21.39
N ALA A 21 5.89 44.86 20.38
CA ALA A 21 6.40 45.05 19.02
C ALA A 21 6.90 46.49 18.87
N VAL A 22 8.21 46.68 18.66
CA VAL A 22 8.84 48.00 18.49
C VAL A 22 8.48 48.56 17.11
N LEU A 23 7.46 49.42 17.07
CA LEU A 23 7.05 50.20 15.90
C LEU A 23 7.39 51.67 16.15
N ARG A 24 8.31 52.21 15.34
CA ARG A 24 8.73 53.63 15.26
C ARG A 24 8.83 54.36 16.61
N GLU A 25 10.03 54.39 17.17
CA GLU A 25 10.28 55.24 18.34
C GLU A 25 10.24 56.72 17.95
N ARG A 26 9.80 57.56 18.89
CA ARG A 26 9.59 59.00 18.69
C ARG A 26 10.90 59.78 18.50
N ASP A 27 12.02 59.27 19.01
CA ASP A 27 13.28 60.00 19.15
C ASP A 27 14.52 59.08 19.19
N LEU A 28 15.63 59.56 18.66
CA LEU A 28 16.91 58.86 18.55
C LEU A 28 17.45 58.35 19.92
N ALA A 29 17.14 59.08 20.99
CA ALA A 29 17.51 58.76 22.36
C ALA A 29 16.99 57.38 22.78
N ARG A 30 15.68 57.16 22.60
CA ARG A 30 15.02 55.90 22.97
C ARG A 30 15.42 54.78 22.02
N THR A 31 15.58 55.09 20.73
CA THR A 31 16.06 54.10 19.74
C THR A 31 17.43 53.54 20.07
N LEU A 32 18.35 54.38 20.51
CA LEU A 32 19.69 53.93 20.84
C LEU A 32 19.71 53.09 22.14
N GLY A 33 18.92 53.47 23.14
CA GLY A 33 18.77 52.73 24.39
C GLY A 33 18.08 51.38 24.20
N VAL A 34 17.03 51.32 23.37
CA VAL A 34 16.35 50.06 23.01
C VAL A 34 17.26 49.17 22.18
N LEU A 35 17.96 49.72 21.18
CA LEU A 35 18.95 48.97 20.41
C LEU A 35 20.05 48.37 21.31
N ARG A 36 20.52 49.13 22.31
CA ARG A 36 21.48 48.62 23.30
C ARG A 36 20.89 47.46 24.08
N ALA A 37 19.68 47.61 24.62
CA ALA A 37 19.02 46.56 25.41
C ALA A 37 18.78 45.30 24.57
N GLU A 38 18.30 45.44 23.34
CA GLU A 38 18.11 44.32 22.39
C GLU A 38 19.44 43.65 22.03
N LEU A 39 20.50 44.43 21.79
CA LEU A 39 21.82 43.88 21.50
C LEU A 39 22.41 43.17 22.72
N GLU A 40 22.34 43.75 23.91
CA GLU A 40 22.81 43.11 25.15
C GLU A 40 22.06 41.80 25.45
N GLN A 41 20.73 41.80 25.26
CA GLN A 41 19.89 40.61 25.45
C GLN A 41 20.19 39.51 24.42
N ASN A 42 20.32 39.87 23.13
CA ASN A 42 20.49 38.90 22.05
C ASN A 42 21.95 38.49 21.81
N TYR A 43 22.93 39.27 22.29
CA TYR A 43 24.35 39.00 22.10
C TYR A 43 24.81 37.61 22.60
N PRO A 44 24.43 37.10 23.79
CA PRO A 44 24.81 35.74 24.20
C PRO A 44 24.25 34.67 23.26
N GLU A 45 23.01 34.80 22.78
CA GLU A 45 22.41 33.87 21.83
C GLU A 45 23.13 33.90 20.47
N LYS A 46 23.41 35.11 19.95
CA LYS A 46 24.16 35.28 18.70
C LYS A 46 25.59 34.76 18.81
N LYS A 47 26.25 34.93 19.96
CA LYS A 47 27.58 34.38 20.23
C LYS A 47 27.56 32.85 20.29
N ALA A 48 26.55 32.26 20.94
CA ALA A 48 26.35 30.82 20.95
C ALA A 48 26.08 30.27 19.54
N TYR A 49 25.29 30.97 18.73
CA TYR A 49 25.06 30.64 17.32
C TYR A 49 26.36 30.64 16.50
N VAL A 50 27.18 31.70 16.62
CA VAL A 50 28.49 31.76 15.96
C VAL A 50 29.42 30.64 16.42
N ALA A 51 29.42 30.31 17.71
CA ALA A 51 30.20 29.19 18.24
C ALA A 51 29.76 27.84 17.66
N ARG A 52 28.44 27.61 17.53
CA ARG A 52 27.88 26.41 16.88
C ARG A 52 28.29 26.32 15.41
N LEU A 53 28.15 27.40 14.64
CA LEU A 53 28.59 27.45 13.24
C LEU A 53 30.09 27.14 13.09
N LYS A 54 30.91 27.70 13.98
CA LYS A 54 32.36 27.44 13.99
C LYS A 54 32.68 25.99 14.32
N ALA A 55 32.00 25.39 15.29
CA ALA A 55 32.17 23.96 15.63
C ALA A 55 31.72 23.05 14.47
N GLN A 56 30.60 23.39 13.83
CA GLN A 56 30.07 22.68 12.67
C GLN A 56 31.02 22.76 11.47
N SER A 57 31.53 23.95 11.12
CA SER A 57 32.54 24.13 10.06
C SER A 57 33.81 23.32 10.34
N ARG A 58 34.32 23.30 11.57
CA ARG A 58 35.49 22.47 11.94
C ARG A 58 35.23 20.98 11.79
N SER A 59 34.06 20.51 12.21
CA SER A 59 33.68 19.10 12.06
C SER A 59 33.57 18.70 10.59
N GLN A 60 32.94 19.56 9.77
CA GLN A 60 32.81 19.37 8.33
C GLN A 60 34.17 19.39 7.62
N HIS A 61 35.06 20.31 7.97
CA HIS A 61 36.43 20.34 7.45
C HIS A 61 37.18 19.04 7.77
N LYS A 62 37.10 18.55 9.02
CA LYS A 62 37.69 17.26 9.41
C LYS A 62 37.10 16.10 8.59
N ALA A 63 35.80 16.11 8.35
CA ALA A 63 35.13 15.11 7.50
C ALA A 63 35.61 15.18 6.05
N LEU A 64 35.75 16.39 5.46
CA LEU A 64 36.27 16.60 4.10
C LEU A 64 37.69 16.07 3.94
N VAL A 65 38.58 16.31 4.91
CA VAL A 65 39.93 15.74 4.91
C VAL A 65 39.87 14.21 4.95
N GLY A 66 38.99 13.65 5.78
CA GLY A 66 38.74 12.20 5.83
C GLY A 66 38.24 11.63 4.49
N TYR A 67 37.29 12.32 3.83
CA TYR A 67 36.80 11.93 2.51
C TYR A 67 37.89 12.02 1.44
N MET A 68 38.75 13.03 1.49
CA MET A 68 39.88 13.17 0.58
C MET A 68 40.86 12.02 0.73
N GLN A 69 41.32 11.73 1.95
CA GLN A 69 42.24 10.62 2.22
C GLN A 69 41.64 9.27 1.80
N ARG A 70 40.36 9.04 2.13
CA ARG A 70 39.65 7.82 1.72
C ARG A 70 39.48 7.73 0.20
N SER A 71 39.24 8.85 -0.48
CA SER A 71 39.18 8.88 -1.95
C SER A 71 40.51 8.50 -2.60
N GLU A 72 41.63 8.90 -2.01
CA GLU A 72 42.97 8.56 -2.50
C GLU A 72 43.29 7.08 -2.29
N GLN A 73 43.01 6.58 -1.09
CA GLN A 73 43.16 5.15 -0.80
C GLN A 73 42.32 4.29 -1.75
N ILE A 74 41.06 4.66 -1.98
CA ILE A 74 40.18 3.92 -2.88
C ILE A 74 40.63 4.05 -4.33
N ALA A 75 41.09 5.23 -4.77
CA ALA A 75 41.62 5.41 -6.11
C ALA A 75 42.85 4.53 -6.36
N LEU A 76 43.82 4.52 -5.44
CA LEU A 76 45.01 3.66 -5.54
C LEU A 76 44.63 2.18 -5.54
N MET A 77 43.70 1.78 -4.68
CA MET A 77 43.17 0.42 -4.66
C MET A 77 42.52 0.06 -5.99
N LEU A 78 41.66 0.92 -6.53
CA LEU A 78 40.88 0.68 -7.74
C LEU A 78 41.72 0.70 -9.02
N TYR A 79 42.70 1.60 -9.12
CA TYR A 79 43.56 1.73 -10.31
C TYR A 79 44.66 0.67 -10.39
N SER A 80 45.04 0.07 -9.26
CA SER A 80 46.06 -0.99 -9.22
C SER A 80 45.51 -2.39 -9.52
N GLN A 81 44.19 -2.58 -9.56
CA GLN A 81 43.60 -3.90 -9.80
C GLN A 81 43.70 -4.33 -11.27
N LYS A 82 44.08 -5.59 -11.47
CA LYS A 82 43.97 -6.29 -12.76
C LYS A 82 42.52 -6.64 -13.05
N ASP A 83 42.17 -6.73 -14.34
CA ASP A 83 40.83 -7.12 -14.77
C ASP A 83 40.46 -8.58 -14.41
N ASP A 84 41.46 -9.46 -14.31
CA ASP A 84 41.27 -10.87 -13.94
C ASP A 84 41.03 -11.10 -12.44
N HIS A 85 41.07 -10.04 -11.63
CA HIS A 85 40.79 -10.06 -10.19
C HIS A 85 39.39 -9.52 -9.92
N THR A 86 38.37 -10.26 -10.39
CA THR A 86 36.97 -9.83 -10.36
C THR A 86 36.47 -9.42 -8.97
N PHE A 87 36.81 -10.20 -7.95
CA PHE A 87 36.39 -9.92 -6.57
C PHE A 87 37.05 -8.66 -6.00
N ASP A 88 38.35 -8.48 -6.20
CA ASP A 88 39.07 -7.30 -5.72
C ASP A 88 38.54 -6.03 -6.41
N LEU A 89 38.33 -6.11 -7.71
CA LEU A 89 37.80 -5.01 -8.52
C LEU A 89 36.37 -4.65 -8.10
N SER A 90 35.51 -5.65 -7.85
CA SER A 90 34.13 -5.42 -7.38
C SER A 90 34.09 -4.67 -6.05
N TYR A 91 34.97 -5.04 -5.10
CA TYR A 91 35.12 -4.38 -3.80
C TYR A 91 35.60 -2.94 -3.94
N ALA A 92 36.62 -2.72 -4.76
CA ALA A 92 37.18 -1.39 -4.98
C ALA A 92 36.17 -0.45 -5.64
N CYS A 93 35.42 -0.94 -6.62
CA CYS A 93 34.36 -0.18 -7.26
C CYS A 93 33.25 0.17 -6.26
N ARG A 94 32.86 -0.77 -5.39
CA ARG A 94 31.84 -0.51 -4.36
C ARG A 94 32.26 0.59 -3.41
N GLN A 95 33.48 0.52 -2.89
CA GLN A 95 34.00 1.53 -1.96
C GLN A 95 33.99 2.93 -2.59
N ALA A 96 34.31 3.03 -3.89
CA ALA A 96 34.22 4.29 -4.64
C ALA A 96 32.78 4.81 -4.73
N THR A 97 31.82 3.95 -5.07
CA THR A 97 30.40 4.33 -5.17
C THR A 97 29.78 4.65 -3.81
N ASP A 98 30.12 3.90 -2.76
CA ASP A 98 29.67 4.15 -1.38
C ASP A 98 30.25 5.47 -0.86
N LEU A 99 31.52 5.80 -1.16
CA LEU A 99 32.12 7.09 -0.85
C LEU A 99 31.37 8.25 -1.53
N TYR A 100 31.01 8.09 -2.81
CA TYR A 100 30.24 9.09 -3.55
C TYR A 100 28.85 9.32 -2.93
N ARG A 101 28.14 8.25 -2.58
CA ARG A 101 26.84 8.35 -1.89
C ARG A 101 26.97 9.03 -0.53
N LEU A 102 27.93 8.60 0.29
CA LEU A 102 28.19 9.18 1.62
C LEU A 102 28.54 10.66 1.56
N LEU A 103 29.33 11.08 0.56
CA LEU A 103 29.62 12.49 0.32
C LEU A 103 28.31 13.23 0.00
N ASN A 104 27.52 12.74 -0.94
CA ASN A 104 26.31 13.44 -1.37
C ASN A 104 25.21 13.52 -0.29
N ASP A 105 25.09 12.50 0.57
CA ASP A 105 24.05 12.41 1.62
C ASP A 105 24.37 13.29 2.85
N ASN A 106 25.66 13.44 3.21
CA ASN A 106 26.08 14.08 4.47
C ASN A 106 26.45 15.57 4.34
N LEU A 107 26.21 16.20 3.20
CA LEU A 107 26.73 17.54 2.90
C LEU A 107 25.66 18.65 3.01
N LEU A 108 26.01 19.68 3.79
CA LEU A 108 25.21 20.90 3.92
C LEU A 108 25.21 21.71 2.61
N PRO A 109 24.11 22.42 2.29
CA PRO A 109 24.12 23.41 1.23
C PRO A 109 24.96 24.62 1.66
N PHE A 110 26.27 24.56 1.42
CA PHE A 110 27.23 25.64 1.69
C PHE A 110 26.73 27.00 1.21
N ASP A 111 26.05 27.04 0.05
CA ASP A 111 25.51 28.26 -0.54
C ASP A 111 24.44 28.92 0.33
N GLN A 112 23.57 28.15 0.99
CA GLN A 112 22.53 28.71 1.87
C GLN A 112 23.13 29.34 3.13
N VAL A 113 24.07 28.66 3.77
CA VAL A 113 24.77 29.17 4.96
C VAL A 113 25.62 30.38 4.61
N GLN A 114 26.30 30.34 3.46
CA GLN A 114 27.10 31.46 2.96
C GLN A 114 26.24 32.69 2.64
N ALA A 115 25.06 32.50 2.01
CA ALA A 115 24.14 33.59 1.73
C ALA A 115 23.64 34.25 3.03
N GLN A 116 23.21 33.44 4.01
CA GLN A 116 22.77 33.94 5.32
C GLN A 116 23.88 34.71 6.05
N LEU A 117 25.10 34.16 6.11
CA LEU A 117 26.24 34.84 6.72
C LEU A 117 26.60 36.14 6.01
N THR A 118 26.47 36.19 4.68
CA THR A 118 26.74 37.40 3.90
C THR A 118 25.73 38.49 4.26
N THR A 119 24.43 38.16 4.30
CA THR A 119 23.38 39.10 4.70
C THR A 119 23.56 39.61 6.13
N GLU A 120 23.84 38.72 7.10
CA GLU A 120 24.05 39.10 8.50
C GLU A 120 25.30 39.97 8.68
N THR A 121 26.40 39.63 7.99
CA THR A 121 27.64 40.42 8.04
C THR A 121 27.41 41.80 7.43
N GLN A 122 26.70 41.89 6.29
CA GLN A 122 26.33 43.18 5.68
C GLN A 122 25.41 44.01 6.58
N ARG A 123 24.43 43.39 7.24
CA ARG A 123 23.54 44.08 8.19
C ARG A 123 24.35 44.73 9.31
N TYR A 124 25.27 43.98 9.93
CA TYR A 124 26.11 44.53 10.99
C TYR A 124 27.11 45.57 10.48
N ALA A 125 27.64 45.42 9.27
CA ALA A 125 28.51 46.43 8.67
C ALA A 125 27.78 47.78 8.46
N GLN A 126 26.53 47.74 7.96
CA GLN A 126 25.71 48.94 7.81
C GLN A 126 25.34 49.53 9.17
N LEU A 127 25.01 48.70 10.16
CA LEU A 127 24.72 49.15 11.52
C LEU A 127 25.93 49.83 12.16
N ILE A 128 27.14 49.29 11.98
CA ILE A 128 28.39 49.92 12.44
C ILE A 128 28.53 51.29 11.79
N ARG A 129 28.35 51.39 10.47
CA ARG A 129 28.47 52.64 9.74
C ARG A 129 27.47 53.70 10.23
N SER A 130 26.19 53.34 10.37
CA SER A 130 25.16 54.22 10.91
C SER A 130 25.49 54.69 12.33
N LEU A 131 25.97 53.79 13.20
CA LEU A 131 26.41 54.14 14.55
C LEU A 131 27.68 55.00 14.53
N GLU A 132 28.59 54.85 13.57
CA GLU A 132 29.80 55.67 13.42
C GLU A 132 29.49 57.09 12.92
N GLU A 133 28.46 57.24 12.07
CA GLU A 133 28.01 58.52 11.52
C GLU A 133 27.22 59.37 12.56
N LEU A 134 26.77 58.78 13.68
CA LEU A 134 26.11 59.54 14.76
C LEU A 134 27.05 60.55 15.44
N PRO A 135 26.56 61.74 15.85
CA PRO A 135 27.33 62.72 16.63
C PRO A 135 28.00 62.10 17.88
N PRO A 136 29.16 62.58 18.35
CA PRO A 136 29.91 63.76 17.90
C PRO A 136 30.85 63.52 16.71
N THR A 137 30.80 62.36 16.04
CA THR A 137 31.73 61.99 14.95
C THR A 137 31.26 62.37 13.55
N LEU A 138 30.07 62.97 13.42
CA LEU A 138 29.70 63.73 12.22
C LEU A 138 30.80 64.76 12.00
N ASN A 139 31.50 64.59 10.88
CA ASN A 139 32.76 65.20 10.53
C ASN A 139 32.91 66.57 11.20
N ARG A 140 33.68 66.68 12.29
CA ARG A 140 33.81 67.91 13.11
C ARG A 140 33.98 69.13 12.20
N ARG A 141 34.72 68.96 11.10
CA ARG A 141 34.90 69.91 9.99
C ARG A 141 33.60 70.47 9.38
N GLN A 142 32.60 69.65 9.05
CA GLN A 142 31.36 70.12 8.44
C GLN A 142 30.47 70.87 9.43
N ALA A 143 30.38 70.42 10.69
CA ALA A 143 29.62 71.13 11.72
C ALA A 143 30.29 72.46 12.11
N THR A 144 31.63 72.52 12.20
CA THR A 144 32.37 73.76 12.46
C THR A 144 32.26 74.75 11.30
N GLN A 145 32.38 74.28 10.04
CA GLN A 145 32.21 75.14 8.85
C GLN A 145 30.79 75.72 8.74
N SER A 146 29.76 74.91 9.03
CA SER A 146 28.36 75.35 9.00
C SER A 146 28.05 76.33 10.15
N ALA A 147 28.62 76.10 11.33
CA ALA A 147 28.45 76.98 12.48
C ALA A 147 29.19 78.32 12.30
N GLU A 148 30.38 78.33 11.69
CA GLU A 148 31.11 79.55 11.34
C GLU A 148 30.40 80.38 10.27
N THR A 149 29.92 79.76 9.19
CA THR A 149 29.16 80.48 8.13
C THR A 149 27.85 81.07 8.63
N VAL A 150 27.10 80.37 9.49
CA VAL A 150 25.87 80.91 10.09
C VAL A 150 26.19 82.05 11.06
N LYS A 151 27.30 81.96 11.80
CA LYS A 151 27.74 83.01 12.73
C LYS A 151 28.17 84.28 11.98
N GLU A 152 28.90 84.13 10.87
CA GLU A 152 29.26 85.24 9.96
C GLU A 152 28.02 85.87 9.31
N ALA A 153 27.06 85.06 8.84
CA ALA A 153 25.82 85.57 8.26
C ALA A 153 24.97 86.36 9.27
N VAL A 154 24.90 85.91 10.53
CA VAL A 154 24.16 86.62 11.60
C VAL A 154 24.86 87.90 12.05
N ASP A 155 26.19 87.90 12.15
CA ASP A 155 26.95 89.10 12.51
C ASP A 155 26.94 90.15 11.36
N SER A 156 26.60 89.76 10.12
CA SER A 156 26.41 90.68 8.97
C SER A 156 25.01 91.33 8.88
N LEU A 157 24.02 90.85 9.63
CA LEU A 157 22.66 91.39 9.66
C LEU A 157 22.54 92.47 10.75
N SER A 158 22.04 93.66 10.42
CA SER A 158 21.80 94.76 11.37
C SER A 158 20.58 94.48 12.27
N LEU A 159 20.72 93.51 13.18
CA LEU A 159 19.70 93.10 14.14
C LEU A 159 19.85 93.87 15.46
N THR A 160 18.75 94.20 16.12
CA THR A 160 18.78 94.81 17.46
C THR A 160 19.37 93.84 18.49
N ALA A 161 20.00 94.35 19.55
CA ALA A 161 20.70 93.51 20.55
C ALA A 161 19.81 92.40 21.17
N ALA A 162 18.49 92.64 21.27
CA ALA A 162 17.54 91.64 21.73
C ALA A 162 17.32 90.52 20.70
N GLN A 163 17.24 90.84 19.40
CA GLN A 163 17.12 89.87 18.31
C GLN A 163 18.39 89.04 18.14
N THR A 164 19.58 89.66 18.23
CA THR A 164 20.87 88.95 18.16
C THR A 164 21.03 87.96 19.31
N ARG A 165 20.60 88.32 20.53
CA ARG A 165 20.61 87.38 21.68
C ARG A 165 19.62 86.23 21.49
N ARG A 166 18.46 86.49 20.87
CA ARG A 166 17.46 85.45 20.57
C ARG A 166 18.00 84.49 19.50
N LEU A 167 18.52 85.00 18.39
CA LEU A 167 19.13 84.18 17.34
C LEU A 167 20.37 83.41 17.83
N LYS A 168 21.25 84.02 18.64
CA LYS A 168 22.39 83.31 19.24
C LYS A 168 21.93 82.20 20.20
N ARG A 169 20.84 82.40 20.94
CA ARG A 169 20.21 81.32 21.71
C ARG A 169 19.62 80.24 20.81
N ASP A 170 18.92 80.62 19.74
CA ASP A 170 18.28 79.67 18.83
C ASP A 170 19.34 78.86 18.04
N ILE A 171 20.46 79.48 17.64
CA ILE A 171 21.60 78.82 16.99
C ILE A 171 22.35 77.91 17.96
N ASN A 172 22.60 78.37 19.20
CA ASN A 172 23.20 77.51 20.22
C ASN A 172 22.27 76.33 20.54
N ALA A 173 20.96 76.56 20.65
CA ALA A 173 19.95 75.51 20.84
C ALA A 173 19.87 74.54 19.65
N LEU A 174 20.04 75.00 18.41
CA LEU A 174 20.15 74.15 17.21
C LEU A 174 21.44 73.32 17.19
N SER A 175 22.56 73.89 17.66
CA SER A 175 23.83 73.17 17.80
C SER A 175 23.80 72.12 18.91
N GLU A 176 23.12 72.42 20.02
CA GLU A 176 22.91 71.49 21.14
C GLU A 176 21.89 70.39 20.78
N ALA A 177 20.86 70.72 19.98
CA ALA A 177 19.83 69.79 19.52
C ALA A 177 20.36 68.61 18.67
N TYR A 178 21.57 68.74 18.13
CA TYR A 178 22.21 67.69 17.31
C TYR A 178 23.39 66.99 18.01
N THR A 179 23.60 67.21 19.31
CA THR A 179 24.66 66.54 20.08
C THR A 179 24.08 65.43 20.97
N LEU A 180 24.66 64.23 20.90
CA LEU A 180 24.25 63.13 21.77
C LEU A 180 24.59 63.45 23.24
N THR A 181 23.67 63.17 24.15
CA THR A 181 23.90 63.29 25.59
C THR A 181 25.00 62.33 26.06
N PRO A 182 25.65 62.58 27.22
CA PRO A 182 26.69 61.67 27.76
C PRO A 182 26.20 60.23 27.99
N GLU A 183 24.89 60.02 28.16
CA GLU A 183 24.27 58.70 28.26
C GLU A 183 24.14 58.04 26.89
N GLN A 184 23.64 58.76 25.89
CA GLN A 184 23.55 58.28 24.50
C GLN A 184 24.94 57.98 23.90
N GLN A 185 25.97 58.76 24.24
CA GLN A 185 27.33 58.47 23.81
C GLN A 185 27.86 57.16 24.40
N ARG A 186 27.49 56.84 25.66
CA ARG A 186 27.82 55.55 26.30
C ARG A 186 27.06 54.41 25.63
N ASP A 187 25.77 54.56 25.40
CA ASP A 187 24.95 53.53 24.74
C ASP A 187 25.46 53.22 23.33
N ARG A 188 25.80 54.26 22.57
CA ARG A 188 26.43 54.16 21.25
C ARG A 188 27.74 53.36 21.30
N ALA A 189 28.61 53.66 22.27
CA ALA A 189 29.90 52.99 22.41
C ALA A 189 29.73 51.50 22.75
N VAL A 190 28.75 51.15 23.59
CA VAL A 190 28.40 49.77 23.92
C VAL A 190 27.87 49.03 22.68
N CYS A 191 26.91 49.62 21.95
CA CYS A 191 26.39 49.08 20.70
C CYS A 191 27.51 48.82 19.68
N LEU A 192 28.40 49.81 19.46
CA LEU A 192 29.53 49.67 18.56
C LEU A 192 30.47 48.52 18.95
N ARG A 193 30.74 48.34 20.24
CA ARG A 193 31.57 47.24 20.74
C ARG A 193 30.93 45.87 20.45
N LEU A 194 29.66 45.69 20.81
CA LEU A 194 28.94 44.42 20.63
C LEU A 194 28.79 44.08 19.14
N VAL A 195 28.43 45.06 18.32
CA VAL A 195 28.22 44.86 16.88
C VAL A 195 29.54 44.59 16.16
N ARG A 196 30.64 45.29 16.49
CA ARG A 196 31.97 45.00 15.91
C ARG A 196 32.46 43.59 16.26
N ASP A 197 32.25 43.14 17.50
CA ASP A 197 32.64 41.79 17.91
C ASP A 197 31.84 40.71 17.16
N LEU A 198 30.52 40.88 17.01
CA LEU A 198 29.69 39.97 16.21
C LEU A 198 30.07 40.00 14.73
N HIS A 199 30.24 41.19 14.15
CA HIS A 199 30.65 41.36 12.75
C HIS A 199 31.99 40.67 12.47
N THR A 200 33.01 40.93 13.28
CA THR A 200 34.32 40.30 13.10
C THR A 200 34.28 38.79 13.29
N SER A 201 33.48 38.29 14.24
CA SER A 201 33.32 36.85 14.47
C SER A 201 32.60 36.16 13.29
N LEU A 202 31.54 36.76 12.75
CA LEU A 202 30.81 36.27 11.58
C LEU A 202 31.68 36.32 10.32
N ALA A 203 32.43 37.42 10.10
CA ALA A 203 33.34 37.57 8.98
C ALA A 203 34.45 36.50 8.97
N ARG A 204 34.99 36.13 10.15
CA ARG A 204 35.95 35.02 10.27
C ARG A 204 35.34 33.66 9.93
N VAL A 205 34.09 33.40 10.32
CA VAL A 205 33.40 32.15 9.96
C VAL A 205 33.12 32.12 8.45
N GLN A 206 32.70 33.26 7.88
CA GLN A 206 32.45 33.40 6.45
C GLN A 206 33.73 33.17 5.61
N SER A 207 34.89 33.70 6.03
CA SER A 207 36.15 33.48 5.33
C SER A 207 36.62 32.03 5.41
N SER A 208 36.49 31.39 6.58
CA SER A 208 36.78 29.96 6.76
C SER A 208 35.95 29.09 5.81
N LEU A 209 34.63 29.32 5.77
CA LEU A 209 33.70 28.58 4.89
C LEU A 209 33.98 28.80 3.41
N LYS A 210 34.39 30.02 3.01
CA LYS A 210 34.82 30.28 1.62
C LYS A 210 36.06 29.46 1.24
N SER A 211 37.01 29.29 2.16
CA SER A 211 38.18 28.44 1.91
C SER A 211 37.78 26.95 1.83
N ASP A 212 36.92 26.48 2.74
CA ASP A 212 36.43 25.09 2.77
C ASP A 212 35.66 24.72 1.51
N ARG A 213 34.94 25.68 0.91
CA ARG A 213 34.22 25.49 -0.37
C ARG A 213 35.15 25.07 -1.50
N VAL A 214 36.36 25.63 -1.58
CA VAL A 214 37.32 25.27 -2.64
C VAL A 214 37.77 23.82 -2.48
N TYR A 215 38.15 23.43 -1.26
CA TYR A 215 38.50 22.04 -0.95
C TYR A 215 37.34 21.08 -1.21
N TYR A 216 36.11 21.48 -0.84
CA TYR A 216 34.92 20.69 -1.10
C TYR A 216 34.69 20.45 -2.59
N LEU A 217 34.73 21.48 -3.43
CA LEU A 217 34.54 21.33 -4.88
C LEU A 217 35.61 20.43 -5.49
N ALA A 218 36.86 20.53 -5.02
CA ALA A 218 37.94 19.65 -5.44
C ALA A 218 37.71 18.18 -5.03
N VAL A 219 37.33 17.93 -3.76
CA VAL A 219 37.01 16.58 -3.27
C VAL A 219 35.81 16.01 -4.00
N LYS A 220 34.76 16.80 -4.22
CA LYS A 220 33.56 16.38 -4.96
C LYS A 220 33.91 15.97 -6.39
N ALA A 221 34.60 16.83 -7.14
CA ALA A 221 35.00 16.52 -8.51
C ALA A 221 35.88 15.24 -8.58
N LYS A 222 36.79 15.08 -7.62
CA LYS A 222 37.63 13.87 -7.51
C LYS A 222 36.79 12.62 -7.24
N VAL A 223 35.91 12.64 -6.25
CA VAL A 223 35.04 11.51 -5.90
C VAL A 223 34.05 11.18 -7.01
N GLU A 224 33.55 12.20 -7.72
CA GLU A 224 32.68 12.03 -8.89
C GLU A 224 33.42 11.35 -10.05
N SER A 225 34.66 11.77 -10.35
CA SER A 225 35.50 11.12 -11.36
C SER A 225 35.85 9.68 -10.98
N LEU A 226 36.15 9.43 -9.70
CA LEU A 226 36.43 8.11 -9.15
C LEU A 226 35.20 7.19 -9.28
N ASN A 227 34.01 7.71 -8.97
CA ASN A 227 32.75 6.97 -9.14
C ASN A 227 32.44 6.70 -10.63
N ALA A 228 32.68 7.67 -11.51
CA ALA A 228 32.50 7.47 -12.96
C ALA A 228 33.40 6.34 -13.49
N TYR A 229 34.67 6.30 -13.07
CA TYR A 229 35.59 5.21 -13.40
C TYR A 229 35.14 3.88 -12.79
N ALA A 230 34.74 3.85 -11.52
CA ALA A 230 34.20 2.66 -10.86
C ALA A 230 32.97 2.10 -11.61
N MET A 231 32.06 2.95 -12.05
CA MET A 231 30.88 2.56 -12.83
C MET A 231 31.26 2.02 -14.23
N ALA A 232 32.29 2.58 -14.87
CA ALA A 232 32.84 2.03 -16.11
C ALA A 232 33.43 0.64 -15.90
N ARG A 233 34.26 0.45 -14.86
CA ARG A 233 34.82 -0.86 -14.49
C ARG A 233 33.73 -1.87 -14.12
N TYR A 234 32.68 -1.47 -13.40
CA TYR A 234 31.52 -2.31 -13.12
C TYR A 234 30.83 -2.81 -14.40
N ARG A 235 30.68 -1.97 -15.42
CA ARG A 235 30.10 -2.37 -16.70
C ARG A 235 30.97 -3.40 -17.42
N ASN A 236 32.29 -3.24 -17.40
CA ASN A 236 33.21 -4.23 -17.96
C ASN A 236 33.14 -5.56 -17.19
N LEU A 237 33.09 -5.50 -15.86
CA LEU A 237 32.93 -6.68 -15.00
C LEU A 237 31.65 -7.44 -15.34
N GLN A 238 30.53 -6.73 -15.51
CA GLN A 238 29.25 -7.33 -15.93
C GLN A 238 29.36 -7.98 -17.31
N HIS A 239 29.98 -7.30 -18.27
CA HIS A 239 30.18 -7.85 -19.61
C HIS A 239 30.99 -9.15 -19.57
N ASN A 240 32.05 -9.20 -18.76
CA ASN A 240 32.87 -10.41 -18.58
C ASN A 240 32.18 -11.53 -17.79
N ILE A 241 31.25 -11.21 -16.89
CA ILE A 241 30.52 -12.24 -16.13
C ILE A 241 29.36 -12.84 -16.94
N PHE A 242 28.64 -12.01 -17.71
CA PHE A 242 27.37 -12.40 -18.33
C PHE A 242 27.44 -12.61 -19.86
N LEU A 243 28.40 -11.99 -20.56
CA LEU A 243 28.41 -11.95 -22.03
C LEU A 243 29.66 -12.61 -22.62
N ASN A 244 30.85 -12.29 -22.11
CA ASN A 244 32.11 -12.91 -22.56
C ASN A 244 32.50 -14.07 -21.63
N GLY A 245 32.18 -15.30 -22.05
CA GLY A 245 32.69 -16.50 -21.39
C GLY A 245 34.21 -16.61 -21.58
N GLY A 246 34.91 -17.11 -20.56
CA GLY A 246 36.32 -17.48 -20.69
C GLY A 246 36.49 -18.72 -21.59
N ASP A 247 37.71 -19.24 -21.64
CA ASP A 247 37.97 -20.47 -22.40
C ASP A 247 37.09 -21.64 -21.93
N ASN A 248 36.62 -22.43 -22.90
CA ASN A 248 35.93 -23.68 -22.61
C ASN A 248 36.84 -24.56 -21.73
N TYR A 249 36.25 -25.19 -20.71
CA TYR A 249 37.01 -25.99 -19.74
C TYR A 249 37.78 -27.14 -20.40
N LEU A 250 37.29 -27.69 -21.52
CA LEU A 250 38.02 -28.70 -22.28
C LEU A 250 39.31 -28.15 -22.90
N ASN A 251 39.33 -26.87 -23.32
CA ASN A 251 40.53 -26.20 -23.79
C ASN A 251 41.50 -25.91 -22.64
N ILE A 252 40.97 -25.51 -21.47
CA ILE A 252 41.75 -25.35 -20.24
C ILE A 252 42.47 -26.66 -19.87
N LEU A 253 41.78 -27.81 -19.99
CA LEU A 253 42.38 -29.13 -19.75
C LEU A 253 43.43 -29.53 -20.79
N ARG A 254 43.26 -29.12 -22.06
CA ARG A 254 44.27 -29.34 -23.11
C ARG A 254 45.55 -28.54 -22.86
N ASN A 255 45.41 -27.31 -22.37
CA ASN A 255 46.52 -26.41 -22.04
C ASN A 255 46.86 -26.41 -20.53
N LEU A 256 46.59 -27.51 -19.82
CA LEU A 256 46.68 -27.58 -18.37
C LEU A 256 48.06 -27.13 -17.81
N PRO A 257 49.22 -27.51 -18.38
CA PRO A 257 50.51 -27.09 -17.83
C PRO A 257 50.70 -25.57 -17.83
N GLU A 258 50.27 -24.92 -18.91
CA GLU A 258 50.33 -23.47 -19.07
C GLU A 258 49.39 -22.78 -18.09
N VAL A 259 48.12 -23.20 -18.02
CA VAL A 259 47.13 -22.63 -17.11
C VAL A 259 47.54 -22.81 -15.65
N VAL A 260 48.08 -23.96 -15.27
CA VAL A 260 48.59 -24.21 -13.91
C VAL A 260 49.79 -23.30 -13.61
N SER A 261 50.66 -23.04 -14.59
CA SER A 261 51.78 -22.12 -14.41
C SER A 261 51.30 -20.68 -14.17
N ILE A 262 50.31 -20.21 -14.94
CA ILE A 262 49.68 -18.89 -14.78
C ILE A 262 48.97 -18.81 -13.43
N ALA A 263 48.16 -19.81 -13.07
CA ALA A 263 47.47 -19.88 -11.79
C ALA A 263 48.44 -19.83 -10.60
N ARG A 264 49.57 -20.53 -10.69
CA ARG A 264 50.62 -20.51 -9.67
C ARG A 264 51.32 -19.15 -9.60
N ALA A 265 51.57 -18.52 -10.76
CA ALA A 265 52.15 -17.18 -10.82
C ALA A 265 51.23 -16.13 -10.20
N ASP A 266 49.93 -16.16 -10.51
CA ASP A 266 48.93 -15.25 -9.94
C ASP A 266 48.77 -15.45 -8.43
N LEU A 267 48.70 -16.70 -7.96
CA LEU A 267 48.68 -17.00 -6.52
C LEU A 267 49.94 -16.48 -5.81
N LYS A 268 51.12 -16.69 -6.42
CA LYS A 268 52.38 -16.18 -5.86
C LYS A 268 52.37 -14.67 -5.84
N GLN A 269 52.04 -14.00 -6.93
CA GLN A 269 51.97 -12.54 -7.00
C GLN A 269 51.02 -11.95 -5.96
N LYS A 270 49.89 -12.61 -5.71
CA LYS A 270 48.86 -12.12 -4.79
C LYS A 270 49.20 -12.35 -3.32
N TYR A 271 49.69 -13.52 -2.95
CA TYR A 271 49.86 -13.90 -1.54
C TYR A 271 51.32 -13.89 -1.04
N SER A 272 52.32 -13.84 -1.92
CA SER A 272 53.72 -13.70 -1.49
C SER A 272 54.04 -12.28 -1.03
N ALA A 273 55.01 -12.14 -0.12
CA ALA A 273 55.51 -10.84 0.29
C ALA A 273 56.35 -10.23 -0.84
N LEU A 274 56.22 -8.92 -1.09
CA LEU A 274 57.28 -8.21 -1.81
C LEU A 274 58.51 -8.19 -0.90
N ASP A 275 59.45 -9.10 -1.16
CA ASP A 275 60.66 -9.34 -0.35
C ASP A 275 61.59 -8.11 -0.24
N HIS A 276 61.27 -6.98 -0.89
CA HIS A 276 62.14 -5.80 -1.04
C HIS A 276 61.62 -4.52 -0.39
N LEU A 277 60.47 -4.54 0.32
CA LEU A 277 59.91 -3.36 0.99
C LEU A 277 59.81 -3.58 2.51
N PRO A 278 60.51 -2.78 3.34
CA PRO A 278 60.37 -2.88 4.79
C PRO A 278 58.95 -2.44 5.23
N SER A 279 58.31 -3.31 6.02
CA SER A 279 57.18 -3.05 6.91
C SER A 279 56.02 -2.17 6.42
N THR A 280 55.54 -2.31 5.19
CA THR A 280 54.21 -1.79 4.80
C THR A 280 53.13 -2.81 5.14
N TYR A 281 52.24 -2.44 6.08
CA TYR A 281 51.11 -3.27 6.52
C TYR A 281 50.00 -3.25 5.46
N SER A 282 50.06 -4.17 4.50
CA SER A 282 48.94 -4.39 3.56
C SER A 282 47.95 -5.39 4.16
N GLU A 283 46.66 -5.04 4.18
CA GLU A 283 45.56 -5.93 4.60
C GLU A 283 45.43 -7.17 3.70
N TRP A 284 46.07 -7.18 2.52
CA TRP A 284 45.92 -8.18 1.47
C TRP A 284 47.06 -9.21 1.44
N ARG A 285 47.98 -9.20 2.42
CA ARG A 285 49.13 -10.11 2.44
C ARG A 285 48.70 -11.55 2.73
N GLY A 286 49.38 -12.53 2.10
CA GLY A 286 49.14 -13.97 2.33
C GLY A 286 49.03 -14.39 3.81
N PRO A 287 49.90 -13.93 4.72
CA PRO A 287 49.79 -14.22 6.15
C PRO A 287 48.49 -13.74 6.81
N VAL A 288 47.92 -12.61 6.38
CA VAL A 288 46.65 -12.08 6.92
C VAL A 288 45.48 -12.96 6.48
N VAL A 289 45.49 -13.42 5.22
CA VAL A 289 44.48 -14.32 4.67
C VAL A 289 44.55 -15.70 5.34
N VAL A 290 45.76 -16.24 5.54
CA VAL A 290 45.97 -17.49 6.29
C VAL A 290 45.54 -17.35 7.75
N PHE A 291 45.89 -16.24 8.41
CA PHE A 291 45.44 -15.94 9.76
C PHE A 291 43.91 -15.89 9.84
N MET A 292 43.24 -15.22 8.89
CA MET A 292 41.77 -15.15 8.85
C MET A 292 41.14 -16.53 8.66
N LEU A 293 41.73 -17.40 7.84
CA LEU A 293 41.24 -18.77 7.65
C LEU A 293 41.39 -19.60 8.94
N LEU A 294 42.56 -19.52 9.60
CA LEU A 294 42.78 -20.17 10.90
C LEU A 294 41.86 -19.60 11.98
N PHE A 295 41.63 -18.29 11.97
CA PHE A 295 40.71 -17.61 12.88
C PHE A 295 39.28 -18.14 12.70
N VAL A 296 38.79 -18.20 11.47
CA VAL A 296 37.45 -18.75 11.18
C VAL A 296 37.35 -20.21 11.62
N LEU A 297 38.37 -21.03 11.34
CA LEU A 297 38.39 -22.43 11.75
C LEU A 297 38.39 -22.57 13.28
N ALA A 298 39.17 -21.76 13.99
CA ALA A 298 39.17 -21.72 15.45
C ALA A 298 37.79 -21.35 16.02
N TYR A 299 37.09 -20.39 15.42
CA TYR A 299 35.74 -20.01 15.83
C TYR A 299 34.68 -21.07 15.49
N VAL A 300 34.82 -21.79 14.37
CA VAL A 300 33.99 -22.97 14.09
C VAL A 300 34.18 -24.02 15.18
N LEU A 301 35.43 -24.36 15.53
CA LEU A 301 35.74 -25.32 16.59
C LEU A 301 35.22 -24.86 17.97
N LEU A 302 35.40 -23.58 18.30
CA LEU A 302 34.85 -22.99 19.53
C LEU A 302 33.33 -23.10 19.56
N SER A 303 32.65 -22.80 18.45
CA SER A 303 31.19 -22.86 18.34
C SER A 303 30.66 -24.29 18.47
N ILE A 304 31.37 -25.27 17.89
CA ILE A 304 31.11 -26.70 18.05
C ILE A 304 31.28 -27.11 19.52
N GLY A 305 32.34 -26.65 20.18
CA GLY A 305 32.61 -26.89 21.60
C GLY A 305 31.53 -26.31 22.52
N LEU A 306 31.13 -25.06 22.28
CA LEU A 306 30.05 -24.39 23.01
C LEU A 306 28.70 -25.08 22.80
N ALA A 307 28.40 -25.51 21.58
CA ALA A 307 27.18 -26.28 21.30
C ALA A 307 27.19 -27.65 22.01
N ALA A 308 28.34 -28.33 22.05
CA ALA A 308 28.50 -29.59 22.77
C ALA A 308 28.30 -29.40 24.29
N ALA A 309 28.92 -28.36 24.86
CA ALA A 309 28.80 -28.03 26.27
C ALA A 309 27.36 -27.70 26.65
N LEU A 310 26.67 -26.82 25.90
CA LEU A 310 25.30 -26.43 26.20
C LEU A 310 24.35 -27.63 26.15
N LEU A 311 24.45 -28.48 25.12
CA LEU A 311 23.60 -29.67 25.02
C LEU A 311 23.93 -30.76 26.06
N ARG A 312 25.14 -30.74 26.65
CA ARG A 312 25.54 -31.67 27.71
C ARG A 312 25.04 -31.22 29.09
N PHE A 313 25.04 -29.91 29.36
CA PHE A 313 24.68 -29.33 30.66
C PHE A 313 23.24 -28.78 30.72
N ALA A 314 22.51 -28.75 29.61
CA ALA A 314 21.12 -28.27 29.59
C ALA A 314 20.21 -29.12 30.51
N PRO A 315 19.43 -28.48 31.41
CA PRO A 315 18.51 -29.21 32.27
C PRO A 315 17.40 -29.89 31.46
N ARG A 316 17.08 -31.14 31.78
CA ARG A 316 16.06 -31.95 31.07
C ARG A 316 14.69 -31.27 30.97
N ARG A 317 14.37 -30.35 31.88
CA ARG A 317 13.11 -29.57 31.87
C ARG A 317 13.01 -28.58 30.71
N TRP A 318 14.12 -28.13 30.14
CA TRP A 318 14.15 -27.14 29.05
C TRP A 318 14.25 -27.80 27.66
N LEU A 319 14.46 -29.12 27.63
CA LEU A 319 14.64 -29.87 26.40
C LEU A 319 13.28 -30.35 25.89
N PRO A 320 12.98 -30.19 24.59
CA PRO A 320 11.75 -30.70 24.00
C PRO A 320 11.62 -32.22 24.18
N HIS A 321 10.39 -32.74 24.22
CA HIS A 321 10.16 -34.19 24.35
C HIS A 321 10.84 -35.02 23.24
N ASP A 322 10.95 -34.47 22.02
CA ASP A 322 11.61 -35.14 20.89
C ASP A 322 13.14 -34.92 20.83
N PHE A 323 13.75 -34.39 21.89
CA PHE A 323 15.15 -33.94 21.84
C PHE A 323 16.13 -35.07 21.53
N THR A 324 15.92 -36.27 22.08
CA THR A 324 16.81 -37.42 21.90
C THR A 324 16.97 -37.79 20.43
N ASP A 325 15.86 -37.78 19.69
CA ASP A 325 15.82 -38.21 18.30
C ASP A 325 16.39 -37.13 17.37
N LYS A 326 16.25 -35.86 17.78
CA LYS A 326 16.70 -34.68 17.02
C LYS A 326 18.06 -34.14 17.47
N ARG A 327 18.75 -34.82 18.39
CA ARG A 327 19.96 -34.31 19.06
C ARG A 327 21.05 -33.84 18.10
N ARG A 328 21.32 -34.60 17.04
CA ARG A 328 22.35 -34.24 16.03
C ARG A 328 22.04 -32.93 15.33
N THR A 329 20.76 -32.68 15.03
CA THR A 329 20.35 -31.47 14.30
C THR A 329 20.24 -30.25 15.23
N TYR A 330 19.85 -30.45 16.49
CA TYR A 330 19.99 -29.41 17.51
C TYR A 330 21.46 -29.02 17.70
N PHE A 331 22.37 -29.99 17.72
CA PHE A 331 23.81 -29.72 17.79
C PHE A 331 24.31 -28.90 16.59
N THR A 332 23.93 -29.28 15.36
CA THR A 332 24.34 -28.53 14.16
C THR A 332 23.72 -27.13 14.12
N ALA A 333 22.44 -26.97 14.48
CA ALA A 333 21.78 -25.67 14.51
C ALA A 333 22.40 -24.74 15.56
N LEU A 334 22.64 -25.26 16.76
CA LEU A 334 23.25 -24.49 17.84
C LEU A 334 24.71 -24.12 17.53
N GLY A 335 25.47 -25.02 16.90
CA GLY A 335 26.82 -24.73 16.41
C GLY A 335 26.83 -23.61 15.37
N LEU A 336 25.91 -23.65 14.39
CA LEU A 336 25.74 -22.58 13.40
C LEU A 336 25.31 -21.26 14.03
N LEU A 337 24.42 -21.30 15.02
CA LEU A 337 23.97 -20.12 15.76
C LEU A 337 25.11 -19.48 16.55
N PHE A 338 25.91 -20.27 17.28
CA PHE A 338 27.08 -19.75 17.99
C PHE A 338 28.17 -19.26 17.05
N PHE A 339 28.34 -19.90 15.89
CA PHE A 339 29.25 -19.42 14.87
C PHE A 339 28.79 -18.06 14.30
N ALA A 340 27.51 -17.91 13.98
CA ALA A 340 26.95 -16.64 13.53
C ALA A 340 27.07 -15.55 14.60
N LEU A 341 26.76 -15.87 15.86
CA LEU A 341 26.81 -14.92 16.97
C LEU A 341 28.25 -14.51 17.32
N SER A 342 29.19 -15.45 17.30
CA SER A 342 30.60 -15.16 17.60
C SER A 342 31.23 -14.24 16.55
N ILE A 343 30.98 -14.49 15.25
CA ILE A 343 31.40 -13.58 14.17
C ILE A 343 30.70 -12.21 14.31
N PHE A 344 29.41 -12.20 14.66
CA PHE A 344 28.67 -10.96 14.87
C PHE A 344 29.25 -10.13 16.03
N VAL A 345 29.66 -10.77 17.13
CA VAL A 345 30.33 -10.08 18.25
C VAL A 345 31.66 -9.50 17.80
N VAL A 346 32.50 -10.26 17.08
CA VAL A 346 33.78 -9.76 16.54
C VAL A 346 33.55 -8.56 15.61
N ARG A 347 32.48 -8.60 14.81
CA ARG A 347 32.08 -7.50 13.93
C ARG A 347 31.83 -6.19 14.68
N LEU A 348 31.30 -6.22 15.91
CA LEU A 348 31.03 -5.01 16.70
C LEU A 348 32.31 -4.28 17.15
N PHE A 349 33.45 -4.98 17.18
CA PHE A 349 34.75 -4.44 17.60
C PHE A 349 35.71 -4.21 16.43
N THR A 350 35.24 -4.37 15.19
CA THR A 350 36.07 -4.23 13.98
C THR A 350 35.63 -2.98 13.21
N ASP A 351 36.46 -1.94 13.24
CA ASP A 351 36.07 -0.63 12.69
C ASP A 351 36.42 -0.43 11.21
N GLN A 352 37.26 -1.26 10.58
CA GLN A 352 37.82 -0.97 9.24
C GLN A 352 37.90 -2.14 8.25
N GLY A 353 37.75 -1.78 6.96
CA GLY A 353 38.43 -2.43 5.83
C GLY A 353 37.89 -3.78 5.37
N PHE A 354 38.83 -4.65 5.00
CA PHE A 354 38.61 -5.99 4.44
C PHE A 354 37.94 -6.96 5.42
N THR A 355 38.39 -6.96 6.68
CA THR A 355 37.91 -7.88 7.71
C THR A 355 36.43 -7.70 7.99
N LEU A 356 35.94 -6.46 8.02
CA LEU A 356 34.51 -6.15 8.18
C LEU A 356 33.65 -6.74 7.04
N MET A 357 34.14 -6.66 5.79
CA MET A 357 33.46 -7.27 4.64
C MET A 357 33.41 -8.79 4.76
N ALA A 358 34.55 -9.43 5.04
CA ALA A 358 34.65 -10.89 5.18
C ALA A 358 33.71 -11.41 6.29
N MET A 359 33.72 -10.77 7.47
CA MET A 359 32.84 -11.14 8.59
C MET A 359 31.36 -10.93 8.25
N THR A 360 31.01 -9.86 7.53
CA THR A 360 29.63 -9.63 7.07
C THR A 360 29.16 -10.75 6.15
N LEU A 361 30.01 -11.17 5.21
CA LEU A 361 29.67 -12.23 4.28
C LEU A 361 29.48 -13.57 5.00
N MET A 362 30.41 -13.93 5.88
CA MET A 362 30.37 -15.16 6.68
C MET A 362 29.15 -15.21 7.60
N THR A 363 28.78 -14.08 8.21
CA THR A 363 27.57 -13.96 9.02
C THR A 363 26.32 -14.28 8.20
N ASN A 364 26.19 -13.70 7.00
CA ASN A 364 25.02 -13.92 6.14
C ASN A 364 24.82 -15.41 5.81
N ILE A 365 25.90 -16.15 5.54
CA ILE A 365 25.79 -17.57 5.18
C ILE A 365 25.56 -18.45 6.39
N ALA A 366 26.16 -18.11 7.54
CA ALA A 366 25.86 -18.79 8.78
C ALA A 366 24.36 -18.71 9.09
N TRP A 367 23.73 -17.55 8.84
CA TRP A 367 22.28 -17.39 8.94
C TRP A 367 21.50 -18.19 7.91
N LEU A 368 21.96 -18.27 6.65
CA LEU A 368 21.30 -19.10 5.62
C LEU A 368 21.36 -20.59 5.96
N ALA A 369 22.54 -21.08 6.35
CA ALA A 369 22.72 -22.47 6.77
C ALA A 369 21.88 -22.77 8.01
N LEU A 370 21.85 -21.85 8.99
CA LEU A 370 21.01 -21.97 10.17
C LEU A 370 19.52 -22.00 9.78
N ALA A 371 19.08 -21.17 8.85
CA ALA A 371 17.69 -21.14 8.38
C ALA A 371 17.26 -22.47 7.76
N ILE A 372 18.13 -23.10 6.95
CA ILE A 372 17.88 -24.43 6.38
C ILE A 372 17.81 -25.48 7.50
N VAL A 373 18.80 -25.55 8.39
CA VAL A 373 18.84 -26.56 9.46
C VAL A 373 17.70 -26.37 10.47
N ALA A 374 17.36 -25.13 10.83
CA ALA A 374 16.24 -24.81 11.70
C ALA A 374 14.89 -25.18 11.07
N SER A 375 14.73 -24.97 9.75
CA SER A 375 13.54 -25.42 9.02
C SER A 375 13.36 -26.94 9.12
N LEU A 376 14.44 -27.71 8.95
CA LEU A 376 14.40 -29.18 9.09
C LEU A 376 13.98 -29.61 10.51
N LEU A 377 14.46 -28.93 11.55
CA LEU A 377 14.07 -29.20 12.94
C LEU A 377 12.57 -29.04 13.18
N VAL A 378 11.98 -27.99 12.60
CA VAL A 378 10.55 -27.69 12.71
C VAL A 378 9.72 -28.71 11.93
N ARG A 379 10.11 -29.02 10.68
CA ARG A 379 9.28 -29.77 9.73
C ARG A 379 9.36 -31.29 9.89
N LEU A 380 10.54 -31.85 10.15
CA LEU A 380 10.78 -33.30 10.10
C LEU A 380 10.59 -33.99 11.46
N ASN A 381 10.19 -35.27 11.39
CA ASN A 381 10.11 -36.16 12.56
C ASN A 381 11.48 -36.77 12.88
N GLY A 382 11.69 -37.27 14.10
CA GLY A 382 12.97 -37.79 14.60
C GLY A 382 13.68 -38.76 13.65
N ALA A 383 12.95 -39.75 13.12
CA ALA A 383 13.49 -40.76 12.19
C ALA A 383 13.85 -40.20 10.79
N GLN A 384 13.23 -39.10 10.36
CA GLN A 384 13.42 -38.51 9.03
C GLN A 384 14.57 -37.49 9.00
N ILE A 385 14.91 -36.91 10.15
CA ILE A 385 15.86 -35.80 10.27
C ILE A 385 17.26 -36.14 9.78
N GLY A 386 17.76 -37.34 10.11
CA GLY A 386 19.09 -37.76 9.65
C GLY A 386 19.18 -37.79 8.12
N LYS A 387 18.15 -38.36 7.47
CA LYS A 387 18.06 -38.42 6.00
C LYS A 387 17.86 -37.03 5.39
N GLY A 388 17.05 -36.19 6.02
CA GLY A 388 16.87 -34.79 5.60
C GLY A 388 18.16 -33.98 5.65
N LEU A 389 18.97 -34.10 6.72
CA LEU A 389 20.25 -33.41 6.82
C LEU A 389 21.22 -33.86 5.73
N HIS A 390 21.32 -35.17 5.47
CA HIS A 390 22.15 -35.72 4.39
C HIS A 390 21.72 -35.24 2.99
N LEU A 391 20.43 -34.97 2.79
CA LEU A 391 19.89 -34.50 1.52
C LEU A 391 20.36 -33.08 1.17
N TYR A 392 20.49 -32.19 2.17
CA TYR A 392 20.88 -30.79 1.97
C TYR A 392 22.37 -30.51 2.14
N LEU A 393 23.13 -31.47 2.70
CA LEU A 393 24.55 -31.32 3.00
C LEU A 393 25.41 -30.93 1.77
N PRO A 394 25.24 -31.51 0.57
CA PRO A 394 26.03 -31.12 -0.60
C PRO A 394 25.89 -29.62 -0.93
N PHE A 395 24.68 -29.05 -0.81
CA PHE A 395 24.44 -27.64 -1.10
C PHE A 395 25.04 -26.70 -0.05
N VAL A 396 24.86 -27.03 1.23
CA VAL A 396 25.40 -26.21 2.34
C VAL A 396 26.94 -26.18 2.29
N LEU A 397 27.57 -27.29 1.89
CA LEU A 397 29.02 -27.33 1.72
C LEU A 397 29.48 -26.61 0.45
N MET A 398 28.79 -26.79 -0.69
CA MET A 398 29.07 -26.03 -1.92
C MET A 398 28.98 -24.52 -1.67
N ALA A 399 27.95 -24.09 -0.93
CA ALA A 399 27.76 -22.72 -0.49
C ALA A 399 28.96 -22.17 0.29
N PHE A 400 29.43 -22.94 1.27
CA PHE A 400 30.59 -22.58 2.08
C PHE A 400 31.85 -22.43 1.21
N ILE A 401 32.07 -23.34 0.26
CA ILE A 401 33.22 -23.30 -0.66
C ILE A 401 33.18 -22.07 -1.57
N VAL A 402 32.05 -21.80 -2.21
CA VAL A 402 31.87 -20.63 -3.09
C VAL A 402 32.16 -19.33 -2.36
N VAL A 403 31.73 -19.25 -1.10
CA VAL A 403 31.97 -18.06 -0.29
C VAL A 403 33.43 -17.98 0.12
N ALA A 404 34.04 -19.11 0.48
CA ALA A 404 35.46 -19.14 0.79
C ALA A 404 36.29 -18.58 -0.38
N PHE A 405 35.92 -18.89 -1.63
CA PHE A 405 36.58 -18.29 -2.80
C PHE A 405 36.54 -16.77 -2.80
N ARG A 406 35.40 -16.21 -2.43
CA ARG A 406 35.21 -14.76 -2.35
C ARG A 406 35.90 -14.13 -1.14
N VAL A 407 35.78 -14.75 0.04
CA VAL A 407 36.41 -14.27 1.29
C VAL A 407 37.93 -14.27 1.18
N LEU A 408 38.50 -15.28 0.51
CA LEU A 408 39.93 -15.39 0.29
C LEU A 408 40.40 -14.61 -0.95
N PHE A 409 39.48 -14.03 -1.73
CA PHE A 409 39.79 -13.36 -3.00
C PHE A 409 40.59 -14.22 -3.98
N ILE A 410 40.17 -15.47 -4.19
CA ILE A 410 40.87 -16.38 -5.09
C ILE A 410 40.87 -15.81 -6.53
N PRO A 411 42.01 -15.81 -7.25
CA PRO A 411 42.07 -15.35 -8.64
C PRO A 411 41.16 -16.15 -9.57
N ASN A 412 40.64 -15.51 -10.63
CA ASN A 412 39.72 -16.15 -11.59
C ASN A 412 40.31 -17.41 -12.23
N VAL A 413 41.59 -17.41 -12.60
CA VAL A 413 42.25 -18.55 -13.26
C VAL A 413 42.19 -19.81 -12.37
N VAL A 414 42.38 -19.64 -11.06
CA VAL A 414 42.31 -20.73 -10.08
C VAL A 414 40.87 -21.24 -9.94
N ILE A 415 39.89 -20.35 -9.94
CA ILE A 415 38.47 -20.72 -9.86
C ILE A 415 38.05 -21.45 -11.13
N ASN A 416 38.45 -20.96 -12.30
CA ASN A 416 38.18 -21.58 -13.59
C ASN A 416 38.76 -22.99 -13.68
N LEU A 417 39.89 -23.25 -13.01
CA LEU A 417 40.52 -24.56 -12.95
C LEU A 417 39.80 -25.52 -11.97
N ILE A 418 39.49 -25.06 -10.76
CA ILE A 418 39.06 -25.92 -9.63
C ILE A 418 37.53 -26.06 -9.54
N TYR A 419 36.78 -25.02 -9.88
CA TYR A 419 35.33 -25.00 -9.67
C TYR A 419 34.54 -25.98 -10.56
N PRO A 420 34.81 -26.11 -11.88
CA PRO A 420 34.10 -27.05 -12.74
C PRO A 420 34.15 -28.53 -12.28
N PRO A 421 35.31 -29.11 -11.90
CA PRO A 421 35.36 -30.49 -11.42
C PRO A 421 34.76 -30.64 -10.02
N LEU A 422 34.85 -29.60 -9.18
CA LEU A 422 34.21 -29.57 -7.87
C LEU A 422 32.67 -29.58 -7.99
N LEU A 423 32.10 -28.80 -8.91
CA LEU A 423 30.67 -28.84 -9.22
C LEU A 423 30.21 -30.23 -9.68
N LEU A 424 30.96 -30.86 -10.58
CA LEU A 424 30.65 -32.21 -11.08
C LEU A 424 30.67 -33.25 -9.94
N LEU A 425 31.67 -33.19 -9.06
CA LEU A 425 31.78 -34.08 -7.89
C LEU A 425 30.56 -33.93 -6.97
N PHE A 426 30.17 -32.68 -6.67
CA PHE A 426 29.00 -32.41 -5.84
C PHE A 426 27.70 -32.81 -6.54
N ALA A 427 27.60 -32.66 -7.87
CA ALA A 427 26.45 -33.11 -8.64
C ALA A 427 26.29 -34.63 -8.55
N PHE A 428 27.38 -35.37 -8.66
CA PHE A 428 27.36 -36.82 -8.46
C PHE A 428 26.99 -37.20 -7.02
N TRP A 429 27.53 -36.46 -6.03
CA TRP A 429 27.15 -36.66 -4.63
C TRP A 429 25.64 -36.43 -4.42
N GLN A 430 25.06 -35.40 -5.04
CA GLN A 430 23.63 -35.11 -4.97
C GLN A 430 22.76 -36.19 -5.64
N VAL A 431 23.19 -36.72 -6.78
CA VAL A 431 22.48 -37.84 -7.43
C VAL A 431 22.44 -39.06 -6.49
N ARG A 432 23.52 -39.32 -5.75
CA ARG A 432 23.57 -40.41 -4.77
C ARG A 432 22.64 -40.16 -3.59
N THR A 433 22.56 -38.93 -3.07
CA THR A 433 21.68 -38.60 -1.93
C THR A 433 20.20 -38.62 -2.29
N LEU A 434 19.84 -38.42 -3.57
CA LEU A 434 18.46 -38.51 -4.06
C LEU A 434 17.92 -39.95 -4.13
N ARG A 435 18.78 -40.98 -4.11
CA ARG A 435 18.40 -42.40 -4.13
C ARG A 435 17.91 -42.89 -2.77
N LEU A 436 16.92 -42.22 -2.19
CA LEU A 436 16.29 -42.56 -0.92
C LEU A 436 15.05 -43.44 -1.13
N PRO A 437 14.72 -44.37 -0.21
CA PRO A 437 13.48 -45.12 -0.24
C PRO A 437 12.26 -44.19 -0.16
N LYS A 438 11.20 -44.48 -0.93
CA LYS A 438 9.92 -43.73 -0.88
C LYS A 438 9.40 -43.62 0.56
N GLY A 439 8.96 -42.43 0.96
CA GLY A 439 8.45 -42.16 2.32
C GLY A 439 9.51 -41.81 3.37
N SER A 440 10.80 -41.83 3.02
CA SER A 440 11.90 -41.49 3.95
C SER A 440 11.94 -40.02 4.37
N VAL A 441 11.50 -39.11 3.50
CA VAL A 441 11.46 -37.66 3.69
C VAL A 441 10.21 -37.10 2.98
N PRO A 442 9.70 -35.91 3.36
CA PRO A 442 8.57 -35.28 2.70
C PRO A 442 8.78 -35.07 1.20
N THR A 443 7.70 -35.16 0.43
CA THR A 443 7.73 -34.96 -1.04
C THR A 443 8.26 -33.59 -1.44
N SER A 444 7.95 -32.55 -0.68
CA SER A 444 8.48 -31.20 -0.89
C SER A 444 10.01 -31.14 -0.81
N ASP A 445 10.63 -31.89 0.11
CA ASP A 445 12.10 -31.92 0.22
C ASP A 445 12.77 -32.68 -0.92
N ILE A 446 12.12 -33.74 -1.43
CA ILE A 446 12.57 -34.43 -2.65
C ILE A 446 12.49 -33.47 -3.85
N LEU A 447 11.40 -32.71 -3.98
CA LEU A 447 11.25 -31.70 -5.03
C LEU A 447 12.35 -30.64 -4.94
N TYR A 448 12.60 -30.07 -3.76
CA TYR A 448 13.67 -29.09 -3.59
C TYR A 448 15.04 -29.67 -3.90
N ALA A 449 15.34 -30.88 -3.43
CA ALA A 449 16.61 -31.55 -3.73
C ALA A 449 16.77 -31.86 -5.24
N SER A 450 15.68 -32.20 -5.93
CA SER A 450 15.68 -32.41 -7.38
C SER A 450 15.88 -31.11 -8.17
N ALA A 451 15.21 -30.03 -7.79
CA ALA A 451 15.41 -28.71 -8.38
C ALA A 451 16.84 -28.20 -8.13
N SER A 452 17.39 -28.52 -6.96
CA SER A 452 18.76 -28.18 -6.61
C SER A 452 19.78 -28.99 -7.41
N MET A 453 19.50 -30.27 -7.72
CA MET A 453 20.29 -31.05 -8.67
C MET A 453 20.27 -30.41 -10.06
N LEU A 454 19.09 -30.00 -10.55
CA LEU A 454 18.95 -29.35 -11.85
C LEU A 454 19.78 -28.05 -11.91
N ALA A 455 19.72 -27.23 -10.86
CA ALA A 455 20.53 -26.02 -10.75
C ALA A 455 22.04 -26.34 -10.79
N MET A 456 22.49 -27.41 -10.11
CA MET A 456 23.89 -27.84 -10.13
C MET A 456 24.33 -28.38 -11.50
N CYS A 457 23.49 -29.13 -12.20
CA CYS A 457 23.76 -29.58 -13.56
C CYS A 457 23.86 -28.37 -14.51
N ALA A 458 22.94 -27.41 -14.42
CA ALA A 458 22.99 -26.18 -15.20
C ALA A 458 24.28 -25.39 -14.91
N ALA A 459 24.67 -25.26 -13.64
CA ALA A 459 25.92 -24.61 -13.24
C ALA A 459 27.15 -25.36 -13.80
N THR A 460 27.15 -26.69 -13.80
CA THR A 460 28.25 -27.48 -14.38
C THR A 460 28.38 -27.24 -15.88
N VAL A 461 27.26 -27.23 -16.61
CA VAL A 461 27.27 -26.95 -18.06
C VAL A 461 27.78 -25.53 -18.34
N MET A 462 27.27 -24.52 -17.62
CA MET A 462 27.74 -23.13 -17.76
C MET A 462 29.24 -23.01 -17.49
N ALA A 463 29.73 -23.66 -16.42
CA ALA A 463 31.14 -23.64 -16.06
C ALA A 463 32.02 -24.32 -17.12
N TRP A 464 31.54 -25.39 -17.77
CA TRP A 464 32.27 -26.08 -18.83
C TRP A 464 32.32 -25.27 -20.12
N VAL A 465 31.24 -24.57 -20.48
CA VAL A 465 31.21 -23.70 -21.67
C VAL A 465 32.18 -22.51 -21.55
N GLY A 466 32.52 -22.09 -20.33
CA GLY A 466 33.44 -20.97 -20.07
C GLY A 466 32.86 -19.89 -19.14
N PHE A 467 31.60 -20.02 -18.71
CA PHE A 467 30.90 -19.06 -17.84
C PHE A 467 30.98 -19.48 -16.36
N VAL A 468 32.19 -19.68 -15.85
CA VAL A 468 32.44 -20.18 -14.49
C VAL A 468 31.86 -19.23 -13.42
N LEU A 469 32.08 -17.92 -13.55
CA LEU A 469 31.56 -16.95 -12.58
C LEU A 469 30.02 -16.87 -12.59
N MET A 470 29.39 -17.03 -13.76
CA MET A 470 27.94 -17.13 -13.87
C MET A 470 27.42 -18.40 -13.19
N ALA A 471 28.13 -19.52 -13.32
CA ALA A 471 27.80 -20.76 -12.62
C ALA A 471 27.89 -20.59 -11.09
N VAL A 472 28.93 -19.89 -10.61
CA VAL A 472 29.05 -19.53 -9.18
C VAL A 472 27.86 -18.67 -8.74
N GLN A 473 27.50 -17.64 -9.52
CA GLN A 473 26.36 -16.76 -9.22
C GLN A 473 25.04 -17.53 -9.17
N LEU A 474 24.80 -18.44 -10.10
CA LEU A 474 23.63 -19.30 -10.14
C LEU A 474 23.53 -20.14 -8.86
N MET A 475 24.65 -20.67 -8.38
CA MET A 475 24.70 -21.45 -7.14
C MET A 475 24.43 -20.63 -5.89
N VAL A 476 24.98 -19.42 -5.81
CA VAL A 476 24.66 -18.53 -4.70
C VAL A 476 23.20 -18.12 -4.72
N TRP A 477 22.65 -17.75 -5.88
CA TRP A 477 21.22 -17.46 -6.02
C TRP A 477 20.36 -18.63 -5.57
N TRP A 478 20.62 -19.83 -6.08
CA TRP A 478 19.85 -21.01 -5.72
C TRP A 478 19.91 -21.32 -4.22
N MET A 479 21.05 -21.09 -3.57
CA MET A 479 21.19 -21.26 -2.13
C MET A 479 20.29 -20.30 -1.33
N PHE A 480 20.25 -19.01 -1.70
CA PHE A 480 19.34 -18.05 -1.08
C PHE A 480 17.88 -18.42 -1.33
N GLN A 481 17.55 -18.85 -2.55
CA GLN A 481 16.19 -19.30 -2.91
C GLN A 481 15.78 -20.51 -2.10
N LEU A 482 16.66 -21.50 -1.96
CA LEU A 482 16.43 -22.70 -1.17
C LEU A 482 16.21 -22.36 0.30
N ALA A 483 17.04 -21.49 0.89
CA ALA A 483 16.85 -21.04 2.27
C ALA A 483 15.50 -20.33 2.46
N ALA A 484 15.08 -19.49 1.51
CA ALA A 484 13.79 -18.83 1.55
C ALA A 484 12.61 -19.80 1.42
N LEU A 485 12.66 -20.76 0.48
CA LEU A 485 11.63 -21.79 0.34
C LEU A 485 11.53 -22.67 1.59
N GLN A 486 12.67 -23.02 2.18
CA GLN A 486 12.73 -23.80 3.41
C GLN A 486 12.12 -23.06 4.60
N THR A 487 12.39 -21.76 4.76
CA THR A 487 11.81 -20.97 5.85
C THR A 487 10.31 -20.77 5.66
N ILE A 488 9.85 -20.52 4.43
CA ILE A 488 8.41 -20.42 4.11
C ILE A 488 7.69 -21.74 4.39
N ASN A 489 8.29 -22.87 4.04
CA ASN A 489 7.71 -24.18 4.31
C ASN A 489 7.70 -24.51 5.81
N ALA A 490 8.71 -24.05 6.57
CA ALA A 490 8.71 -24.17 8.03
C ALA A 490 7.59 -23.33 8.66
N LEU A 491 7.39 -22.10 8.18
CA LEU A 491 6.28 -21.24 8.59
C LEU A 491 4.92 -21.91 8.30
N TYR A 492 4.76 -22.51 7.12
CA TYR A 492 3.55 -23.26 6.76
C TYR A 492 3.27 -24.43 7.71
N HIS A 493 4.28 -25.24 8.03
CA HIS A 493 4.13 -26.34 9.00
C HIS A 493 3.87 -25.85 10.43
N LEU A 494 4.49 -24.74 10.85
CA LEU A 494 4.22 -24.12 12.15
C LEU A 494 2.77 -23.64 12.23
N LEU A 495 2.27 -23.04 11.15
CA LEU A 495 0.89 -22.59 11.02
C LEU A 495 -0.09 -23.76 11.06
N SER A 496 0.20 -24.86 10.37
CA SER A 496 -0.60 -26.09 10.43
C SER A 496 -0.62 -26.72 11.84
N ARG A 497 0.49 -26.72 12.58
CA ARG A 497 0.49 -27.17 14.00
C ARG A 497 -0.36 -26.25 14.88
N TYR A 498 -0.36 -24.95 14.62
CA TYR A 498 -1.23 -24.00 15.31
C TYR A 498 -2.71 -24.25 15.00
N GLU A 499 -3.04 -24.60 13.75
CA GLU A 499 -4.39 -24.96 13.31
C GLU A 499 -4.96 -26.12 14.14
N HIS A 500 -4.24 -27.24 14.21
CA HIS A 500 -4.69 -28.42 14.96
C HIS A 500 -4.72 -28.19 16.48
N SER A 501 -3.76 -27.45 17.04
CA SER A 501 -3.65 -27.29 18.51
C SER A 501 -4.58 -26.23 19.11
N LYS A 502 -4.84 -25.14 18.40
CA LYS A 502 -5.59 -23.99 18.96
C LYS A 502 -6.83 -23.59 18.16
N VAL A 503 -6.82 -23.75 16.84
CA VAL A 503 -7.94 -23.31 15.99
C VAL A 503 -9.03 -24.37 15.98
N LEU A 504 -8.67 -25.63 15.70
CA LEU A 504 -9.61 -26.74 15.61
C LEU A 504 -10.40 -27.00 16.91
N PRO A 505 -9.79 -27.00 18.12
CA PRO A 505 -10.57 -27.20 19.34
C PRO A 505 -11.58 -26.08 19.61
N LYS A 506 -11.20 -24.83 19.28
CA LYS A 506 -12.11 -23.67 19.42
C LYS A 506 -13.25 -23.69 18.41
N LEU A 507 -13.00 -24.24 17.21
CA LEU A 507 -14.03 -24.47 16.19
C LEU A 507 -15.02 -25.54 16.66
N LEU A 508 -14.51 -26.68 17.15
CA LEU A 508 -15.32 -27.77 17.70
C LEU A 508 -16.21 -27.33 18.88
N GLN A 509 -15.73 -26.40 19.71
CA GLN A 509 -16.52 -25.82 20.82
C GLN A 509 -17.63 -24.87 20.36
N SER A 510 -17.60 -24.39 19.11
CA SER A 510 -18.56 -23.41 18.60
C SER A 510 -19.73 -24.01 17.82
N LEU A 511 -19.66 -25.30 17.51
CA LEU A 511 -20.71 -26.07 16.83
C LEU A 511 -21.69 -26.66 17.84
N THR A 512 -22.98 -26.77 17.47
CA THR A 512 -23.97 -27.43 18.34
C THR A 512 -23.71 -28.94 18.44
N PRO A 513 -24.19 -29.63 19.50
CA PRO A 513 -24.01 -31.08 19.64
C PRO A 513 -24.52 -31.88 18.42
N GLU A 514 -25.65 -31.47 17.84
CA GLU A 514 -26.26 -32.09 16.65
C GLU A 514 -25.42 -31.89 15.37
N GLU A 515 -24.80 -30.71 15.19
CA GLU A 515 -23.89 -30.45 14.05
C GLU A 515 -22.57 -31.24 14.18
N ARG A 516 -22.19 -31.59 15.41
CA ARG A 516 -20.93 -32.27 15.74
C ARG A 516 -21.01 -33.79 15.54
N GLU A 517 -22.17 -34.42 15.72
CA GLU A 517 -22.33 -35.88 15.55
C GLU A 517 -22.23 -36.35 14.08
N GLY A 518 -22.25 -35.44 13.10
CA GLY A 518 -22.26 -35.77 11.67
C GLY A 518 -21.02 -35.38 10.85
N MET A 519 -19.98 -34.77 11.43
CA MET A 519 -18.82 -34.27 10.65
C MET A 519 -17.46 -34.82 11.12
N ASP A 520 -16.76 -35.53 10.22
CA ASP A 520 -15.35 -35.89 10.37
C ASP A 520 -14.41 -34.67 10.50
N GLU A 521 -13.25 -34.84 11.13
CA GLU A 521 -12.25 -33.77 11.31
C GLU A 521 -11.82 -33.12 9.97
N ALA A 522 -11.74 -33.92 8.90
CA ALA A 522 -11.41 -33.44 7.57
C ALA A 522 -12.53 -32.58 6.96
N SER A 523 -13.79 -32.96 7.13
CA SER A 523 -14.93 -32.19 6.62
C SER A 523 -15.13 -30.90 7.42
N LEU A 524 -14.86 -30.92 8.73
CA LEU A 524 -14.80 -29.73 9.59
C LEU A 524 -13.73 -28.74 9.14
N LEU A 525 -12.51 -29.22 8.87
CA LEU A 525 -11.43 -28.39 8.34
C LEU A 525 -11.78 -27.81 6.96
N GLN A 526 -12.46 -28.59 6.12
CA GLN A 526 -12.91 -28.13 4.80
C GLN A 526 -14.02 -27.10 4.90
N TRP A 527 -14.98 -27.26 5.81
CA TRP A 527 -16.01 -26.28 6.12
C TRP A 527 -15.44 -24.99 6.70
N ALA A 528 -14.48 -25.09 7.63
CA ALA A 528 -13.77 -23.94 8.18
C ALA A 528 -13.03 -23.17 7.07
N LYS A 529 -12.38 -23.91 6.13
CA LYS A 529 -11.75 -23.36 4.93
C LYS A 529 -12.75 -22.74 3.94
N GLN A 530 -14.04 -23.03 4.04
CA GLN A 530 -15.08 -22.37 3.24
C GLN A 530 -15.65 -21.11 3.92
N GLY A 531 -15.08 -20.70 5.06
CA GLY A 531 -15.40 -19.44 5.72
C GLY A 531 -16.52 -19.51 6.75
N GLY A 532 -16.86 -20.72 7.22
CA GLY A 532 -17.90 -20.92 8.24
C GLY A 532 -17.64 -20.18 9.56
N TYR A 533 -16.37 -19.87 9.89
CA TYR A 533 -15.98 -19.28 11.19
C TYR A 533 -15.00 -18.10 11.07
N ILE A 534 -15.23 -17.24 10.08
CA ILE A 534 -14.25 -16.20 9.73
C ILE A 534 -13.97 -15.16 10.82
N THR A 535 -14.92 -14.88 11.73
CA THR A 535 -14.75 -13.87 12.79
C THR A 535 -13.58 -14.15 13.73
N ARG A 536 -13.20 -15.42 13.90
CA ARG A 536 -12.02 -15.81 14.69
C ARG A 536 -10.86 -16.31 13.83
N THR A 537 -11.11 -16.85 12.63
CA THR A 537 -10.05 -17.39 11.77
C THR A 537 -9.47 -16.40 10.77
N TRP A 538 -10.01 -15.18 10.62
CA TRP A 538 -9.56 -14.21 9.61
C TRP A 538 -8.04 -14.01 9.59
N ALA A 539 -7.40 -13.86 10.75
CA ALA A 539 -5.95 -13.64 10.81
C ALA A 539 -5.17 -14.88 10.36
N TYR A 540 -5.64 -16.07 10.73
CA TYR A 540 -5.06 -17.34 10.30
C TYR A 540 -5.20 -17.53 8.78
N ASP A 541 -6.42 -17.35 8.26
CA ASP A 541 -6.73 -17.48 6.84
C ASP A 541 -5.95 -16.44 6.01
N PHE A 542 -5.78 -15.23 6.52
CA PHE A 542 -4.96 -14.18 5.89
C PHE A 542 -3.50 -14.62 5.77
N VAL A 543 -2.90 -15.12 6.86
CA VAL A 543 -1.50 -15.58 6.84
C VAL A 543 -1.35 -16.77 5.87
N ASN A 544 -2.26 -17.75 5.93
CA ASN A 544 -2.15 -18.97 5.14
C ASN A 544 -2.40 -18.74 3.63
N ARG A 545 -3.44 -17.97 3.27
CA ARG A 545 -3.85 -17.77 1.87
C ARG A 545 -3.20 -16.58 1.20
N THR A 546 -2.71 -15.62 1.98
CA THR A 546 -2.10 -14.38 1.45
C THR A 546 -0.62 -14.32 1.73
N ILE A 547 -0.22 -14.29 3.01
CA ILE A 547 1.18 -14.01 3.37
C ILE A 547 2.11 -15.11 2.86
N ILE A 548 1.78 -16.39 3.07
CA ILE A 548 2.65 -17.50 2.64
C ILE A 548 2.89 -17.49 1.11
N PRO A 549 1.85 -17.42 0.24
CA PRO A 549 2.07 -17.33 -1.19
C PRO A 549 2.75 -16.03 -1.65
N VAL A 550 2.44 -14.89 -1.03
CA VAL A 550 3.11 -13.61 -1.33
C VAL A 550 4.59 -13.68 -0.99
N LEU A 551 4.96 -14.28 0.15
CA LEU A 551 6.35 -14.55 0.51
C LEU A 551 7.01 -15.51 -0.48
N ALA A 552 6.29 -16.52 -0.98
CA ALA A 552 6.82 -17.43 -1.99
C ALA A 552 7.13 -16.71 -3.32
N VAL A 553 6.24 -15.85 -3.79
CA VAL A 553 6.48 -15.02 -4.99
C VAL A 553 7.62 -14.03 -4.75
N GLY A 554 7.59 -13.32 -3.62
CA GLY A 554 8.63 -12.37 -3.24
C GLY A 554 10.00 -13.01 -2.99
N SER A 555 10.04 -14.29 -2.60
CA SER A 555 11.28 -15.01 -2.32
C SER A 555 12.23 -15.06 -3.50
N VAL A 556 11.70 -15.16 -4.73
CA VAL A 556 12.49 -15.20 -5.96
C VAL A 556 13.23 -13.88 -6.16
N PHE A 557 12.55 -12.76 -6.00
CA PHE A 557 13.19 -11.45 -6.09
C PHE A 557 14.20 -11.24 -4.96
N LEU A 558 13.79 -11.58 -3.73
CA LEU A 558 14.62 -11.43 -2.53
C LEU A 558 15.90 -12.25 -2.63
N SER A 559 15.82 -13.49 -3.13
CA SER A 559 16.97 -14.37 -3.27
C SER A 559 17.97 -13.87 -4.32
N VAL A 560 17.50 -13.37 -5.47
CA VAL A 560 18.41 -12.78 -6.47
C VAL A 560 19.05 -11.51 -5.92
N TRP A 561 18.29 -10.67 -5.22
CA TRP A 561 18.82 -9.46 -4.60
C TRP A 561 19.92 -9.77 -3.57
N TYR A 562 19.68 -10.69 -2.64
CA TYR A 562 20.70 -11.06 -1.65
C TYR A 562 21.91 -11.76 -2.28
N ALA A 563 21.69 -12.62 -3.28
CA ALA A 563 22.78 -13.26 -4.02
C ALA A 563 23.63 -12.26 -4.81
N ALA A 564 23.02 -11.22 -5.38
CA ALA A 564 23.74 -10.11 -5.99
C ALA A 564 24.53 -9.30 -4.95
N GLY A 565 23.98 -9.17 -3.75
CA GLY A 565 24.65 -8.53 -2.60
C GLY A 565 25.86 -9.31 -2.11
N VAL A 566 25.96 -10.62 -2.39
CA VAL A 566 27.22 -11.36 -2.32
C VAL A 566 28.15 -10.68 -3.31
N PHE A 567 28.05 -10.83 -4.62
CA PHE A 567 29.07 -10.31 -5.57
C PHE A 567 29.09 -8.78 -5.77
N GLU A 568 28.41 -8.01 -4.91
CA GLU A 568 28.30 -6.55 -4.93
C GLU A 568 27.67 -6.00 -6.22
N MET A 569 26.82 -6.81 -6.86
CA MET A 569 26.11 -6.51 -8.10
C MET A 569 24.64 -6.12 -7.85
N THR A 570 24.30 -5.73 -6.63
CA THR A 570 22.91 -5.43 -6.21
C THR A 570 22.24 -4.37 -7.07
N ASP A 571 22.97 -3.33 -7.46
CA ASP A 571 22.43 -2.24 -8.29
C ASP A 571 22.13 -2.72 -9.73
N VAL A 572 22.97 -3.63 -10.25
CA VAL A 572 22.79 -4.26 -11.57
C VAL A 572 21.52 -5.10 -11.61
N VAL A 573 21.35 -5.93 -10.58
CA VAL A 573 20.16 -6.77 -10.44
C VAL A 573 18.93 -5.90 -10.25
N ARG A 574 18.97 -4.88 -9.40
CA ARG A 574 17.85 -3.93 -9.26
C ARG A 574 17.46 -3.30 -10.59
N MET A 575 18.45 -2.82 -11.35
CA MET A 575 18.23 -2.22 -12.66
C MET A 575 17.64 -3.23 -13.65
N SER A 576 18.15 -4.46 -13.68
CA SER A 576 17.66 -5.53 -14.57
C SER A 576 16.24 -5.97 -14.25
N PHE A 577 15.86 -6.07 -12.97
CA PHE A 577 14.50 -6.42 -12.57
C PHE A 577 13.50 -5.29 -12.78
N SER A 578 13.97 -4.05 -12.68
CA SER A 578 13.16 -2.84 -12.91
C SER A 578 13.11 -2.44 -14.38
N TYR A 579 13.98 -3.03 -15.22
CA TYR A 579 13.99 -2.81 -16.66
C TYR A 579 12.66 -3.26 -17.26
N ASN A 580 12.04 -2.36 -18.03
CA ASN A 580 10.83 -2.67 -18.76
C ASN A 580 11.21 -3.43 -20.06
N PHE A 581 11.02 -4.75 -20.09
CA PHE A 581 11.27 -5.56 -21.29
C PHE A 581 10.30 -5.22 -22.42
N ILE A 582 9.09 -4.81 -22.06
CA ILE A 582 8.11 -4.22 -22.97
C ILE A 582 7.91 -2.80 -22.48
N ASP A 583 8.38 -1.82 -23.25
CA ASP A 583 8.23 -0.39 -22.97
C ASP A 583 7.60 0.29 -24.18
N GLN A 584 6.32 -0.02 -24.44
CA GLN A 584 5.57 0.72 -25.44
C GLN A 584 4.91 1.93 -24.75
N PRO A 585 5.38 3.16 -25.03
CA PRO A 585 4.87 4.36 -24.39
C PRO A 585 3.38 4.51 -24.70
N GLY A 586 2.56 4.59 -23.65
CA GLY A 586 1.13 4.75 -23.78
C GLY A 586 0.35 3.48 -24.13
N VAL A 587 0.94 2.28 -24.02
CA VAL A 587 0.20 1.00 -24.16
C VAL A 587 0.42 0.11 -22.93
N LEU A 588 1.65 -0.34 -22.71
CA LEU A 588 1.97 -1.31 -21.67
C LEU A 588 3.46 -1.24 -21.29
N GLN A 589 3.73 -1.18 -19.98
CA GLN A 589 5.09 -1.31 -19.46
C GLN A 589 5.23 -2.52 -18.55
N LEU A 590 5.95 -3.55 -19.03
CA LEU A 590 6.19 -4.78 -18.27
C LEU A 590 7.64 -4.90 -17.81
N SER A 591 7.81 -5.02 -16.50
CA SER A 591 9.08 -5.41 -15.86
C SER A 591 8.85 -6.62 -14.96
N LEU A 592 9.92 -7.36 -14.66
CA LEU A 592 9.86 -8.53 -13.77
C LEU A 592 9.34 -8.16 -12.37
N HIS A 593 9.74 -6.99 -11.87
CA HIS A 593 9.24 -6.44 -10.61
C HIS A 593 7.72 -6.21 -10.66
N LYS A 594 7.18 -5.61 -11.73
CA LYS A 594 5.74 -5.36 -11.88
C LYS A 594 4.95 -6.68 -11.96
N ILE A 595 5.44 -7.67 -12.72
CA ILE A 595 4.82 -9.00 -12.81
C ILE A 595 4.73 -9.67 -11.44
N SER A 596 5.83 -9.63 -10.67
CA SER A 596 5.86 -10.18 -9.31
C SER A 596 4.81 -9.52 -8.41
N PHE A 597 4.61 -8.20 -8.50
CA PHE A 597 3.59 -7.52 -7.72
C PHE A 597 2.17 -7.86 -8.18
N VAL A 598 1.90 -7.94 -9.49
CA VAL A 598 0.58 -8.39 -9.99
C VAL A 598 0.22 -9.76 -9.41
N ILE A 599 1.16 -10.72 -9.45
CA ILE A 599 0.95 -12.06 -8.90
C ILE A 599 0.78 -12.03 -7.37
N ALA A 600 1.58 -11.25 -6.65
CA ALA A 600 1.45 -11.13 -5.19
C ALA A 600 0.09 -10.54 -4.79
N PHE A 601 -0.37 -9.49 -5.47
CA PHE A 601 -1.66 -8.86 -5.20
C PHE A 601 -2.85 -9.75 -5.60
N TRP A 602 -2.69 -10.68 -6.55
CA TRP A 602 -3.72 -11.68 -6.83
C TRP A 602 -4.11 -12.47 -5.58
N PHE A 603 -3.14 -12.89 -4.75
CA PHE A 603 -3.43 -13.58 -3.49
C PHE A 603 -4.14 -12.68 -2.48
N VAL A 604 -3.77 -11.39 -2.42
CA VAL A 604 -4.42 -10.40 -1.54
C VAL A 604 -5.88 -10.20 -1.93
N PHE A 605 -6.17 -9.99 -3.22
CA PHE A 605 -7.54 -9.82 -3.72
C PHE A 605 -8.35 -11.11 -3.66
N SER A 606 -7.72 -12.27 -3.86
CA SER A 606 -8.35 -13.58 -3.67
C SER A 606 -8.81 -13.77 -2.22
N TYR A 607 -7.97 -13.42 -1.24
CA TYR A 607 -8.36 -13.42 0.17
C TYR A 607 -9.43 -12.38 0.48
N LEU A 608 -9.33 -11.16 -0.07
CA LEU A 608 -10.35 -10.12 0.11
C LEU A 608 -11.72 -10.61 -0.39
N ASN A 609 -11.76 -11.26 -1.55
CA ASN A 609 -12.98 -11.85 -2.10
C ASN A 609 -13.53 -12.97 -1.20
N TYR A 610 -12.68 -13.86 -0.71
CA TYR A 610 -13.08 -14.88 0.28
C TYR A 610 -13.65 -14.22 1.55
N ALA A 611 -12.91 -13.26 2.12
CA ALA A 611 -13.25 -12.63 3.39
C ALA A 611 -14.57 -11.86 3.33
N LEU A 612 -14.77 -11.06 2.28
CA LEU A 612 -16.00 -10.29 2.10
C LEU A 612 -17.23 -11.20 1.94
N ARG A 613 -17.12 -12.29 1.16
CA ARG A 613 -18.22 -13.26 1.00
C ARG A 613 -18.55 -13.96 2.31
N SER A 614 -17.54 -14.45 3.03
CA SER A 614 -17.74 -15.14 4.30
C SER A 614 -18.29 -14.21 5.39
N PHE A 615 -17.83 -12.96 5.44
CA PHE A 615 -18.37 -11.97 6.39
C PHE A 615 -19.81 -11.59 6.05
N TYR A 616 -20.14 -11.42 4.76
CA TYR A 616 -21.51 -11.17 4.31
C TYR A 616 -22.45 -12.31 4.70
N GLN A 617 -22.05 -13.57 4.47
CA GLN A 617 -22.81 -14.74 4.89
C GLN A 617 -23.01 -14.78 6.41
N HIS A 618 -21.96 -14.46 7.18
CA HIS A 618 -22.03 -14.43 8.64
C HIS A 618 -22.99 -13.36 9.17
N VAL A 619 -22.89 -12.12 8.69
CA VAL A 619 -23.78 -11.01 9.09
C VAL A 619 -25.24 -11.32 8.75
N THR A 620 -25.49 -11.90 7.59
CA THR A 620 -26.85 -12.25 7.14
C THR A 620 -27.46 -13.36 7.99
N ARG A 621 -26.67 -14.36 8.40
CA ARG A 621 -27.11 -15.40 9.36
C ARG A 621 -27.42 -14.82 10.74
N MET A 622 -26.60 -13.89 11.24
CA MET A 622 -26.81 -13.27 12.56
C MET A 622 -28.05 -12.36 12.63
N ARG A 623 -28.45 -11.74 11.52
CA ARG A 623 -29.63 -10.87 11.45
C ARG A 623 -30.96 -11.63 11.42
N GLY A 624 -30.98 -12.94 11.70
CA GLY A 624 -32.13 -13.85 11.64
C GLY A 624 -33.42 -13.36 12.30
N LYS A 625 -34.22 -12.56 11.57
CA LYS A 625 -35.59 -12.16 11.92
C LYS A 625 -36.58 -12.28 10.76
N LEU A 626 -36.28 -13.03 9.70
CA LEU A 626 -37.19 -13.18 8.57
C LEU A 626 -37.23 -14.64 8.07
N PRO A 627 -38.43 -15.15 7.71
CA PRO A 627 -38.69 -16.56 7.46
C PRO A 627 -37.98 -17.08 6.20
N SER A 628 -37.87 -18.41 6.15
CA SER A 628 -37.10 -19.29 5.26
C SER A 628 -37.31 -19.18 3.74
N TYR A 629 -37.69 -18.02 3.18
CA TYR A 629 -37.65 -17.81 1.73
C TYR A 629 -36.21 -17.48 1.31
N GLN A 630 -35.54 -18.50 0.79
CA GLN A 630 -34.21 -18.54 0.19
C GLN A 630 -33.65 -17.17 -0.20
N TYR A 631 -32.77 -16.61 0.63
CA TYR A 631 -31.90 -15.53 0.16
C TYR A 631 -31.08 -16.06 -1.01
N ASN A 632 -31.11 -15.35 -2.14
CA ASN A 632 -30.15 -15.53 -3.23
C ASN A 632 -28.75 -15.07 -2.76
N PHE A 633 -28.13 -15.79 -1.82
CA PHE A 633 -26.73 -15.62 -1.42
C PHE A 633 -25.80 -15.64 -2.63
N THR A 634 -26.23 -16.36 -3.67
CA THR A 634 -25.61 -16.42 -5.00
C THR A 634 -25.45 -15.04 -5.62
N LEU A 635 -26.46 -14.18 -5.60
CA LEU A 635 -26.41 -12.86 -6.24
C LEU A 635 -25.42 -11.93 -5.53
N ALA A 636 -25.52 -11.81 -4.20
CA ALA A 636 -24.59 -10.98 -3.44
C ALA A 636 -23.14 -11.48 -3.54
N ASN A 637 -22.93 -12.80 -3.49
CA ASN A 637 -21.59 -13.38 -3.67
C ASN A 637 -21.00 -13.10 -5.05
N ASN A 638 -21.83 -13.15 -6.10
CA ASN A 638 -21.40 -12.82 -7.46
C ASN A 638 -21.10 -11.33 -7.61
N VAL A 639 -21.90 -10.44 -7.01
CA VAL A 639 -21.62 -9.00 -7.01
C VAL A 639 -20.30 -8.69 -6.29
N ILE A 640 -20.08 -9.26 -5.11
CA ILE A 640 -18.81 -9.12 -4.38
C ILE A 640 -17.64 -9.63 -5.24
N ALA A 641 -17.83 -10.77 -5.94
CA ALA A 641 -16.83 -11.30 -6.86
C ALA A 641 -16.44 -10.29 -7.95
N ILE A 642 -17.43 -9.74 -8.64
CA ILE A 642 -17.24 -8.84 -9.76
C ILE A 642 -16.56 -7.55 -9.28
N LEU A 643 -16.96 -7.01 -8.13
CA LEU A 643 -16.35 -5.81 -7.57
C LEU A 643 -14.88 -6.04 -7.17
N VAL A 644 -14.58 -7.14 -6.48
CA VAL A 644 -13.21 -7.42 -6.02
C VAL A 644 -12.28 -7.77 -7.19
N TRP A 645 -12.71 -8.61 -8.12
CA TRP A 645 -11.92 -8.94 -9.30
C TRP A 645 -11.81 -7.77 -10.27
N GLY A 646 -12.86 -6.94 -10.40
CA GLY A 646 -12.80 -5.68 -11.13
C GLY A 646 -11.78 -4.71 -10.54
N ALA A 647 -11.76 -4.57 -9.21
CA ALA A 647 -10.76 -3.76 -8.52
C ALA A 647 -9.33 -4.30 -8.69
N TYR A 648 -9.14 -5.63 -8.68
CA TYR A 648 -7.86 -6.26 -8.98
C TYR A 648 -7.40 -5.96 -10.42
N ILE A 649 -8.29 -6.06 -11.42
CA ILE A 649 -7.97 -5.74 -12.82
C ILE A 649 -7.56 -4.27 -12.94
N LEU A 650 -8.31 -3.35 -12.33
CA LEU A 650 -7.97 -1.92 -12.34
C LEU A 650 -6.62 -1.65 -11.67
N TYR A 651 -6.33 -2.30 -10.55
CA TYR A 651 -5.04 -2.23 -9.87
C TYR A 651 -3.90 -2.73 -10.78
N ALA A 652 -4.09 -3.87 -11.44
CA ALA A 652 -3.10 -4.44 -12.35
C ALA A 652 -2.84 -3.51 -13.55
N LEU A 653 -3.89 -2.95 -14.16
CA LEU A 653 -3.75 -1.97 -15.25
C LEU A 653 -3.02 -0.70 -14.81
N PHE A 654 -3.30 -0.22 -13.59
CA PHE A 654 -2.60 0.92 -13.00
C PHE A 654 -1.10 0.64 -12.78
N LEU A 655 -0.76 -0.50 -12.20
CA LEU A 655 0.62 -0.91 -11.93
C LEU A 655 1.43 -1.09 -13.22
N LEU A 656 0.78 -1.61 -14.27
CA LEU A 656 1.37 -1.79 -15.61
C LEU A 656 1.45 -0.49 -16.43
N GLN A 657 1.04 0.63 -15.85
CA GLN A 657 1.02 1.96 -16.47
C GLN A 657 0.27 2.01 -17.82
N VAL A 658 -0.83 1.26 -17.91
CA VAL A 658 -1.74 1.33 -19.06
C VAL A 658 -2.29 2.76 -19.15
N PRO A 659 -2.40 3.36 -20.35
CA PRO A 659 -2.83 4.75 -20.53
C PRO A 659 -4.19 4.99 -19.88
N LYS A 660 -4.27 6.03 -19.04
CA LYS A 660 -5.51 6.43 -18.36
C LYS A 660 -6.61 6.79 -19.36
N SER A 661 -6.26 7.30 -20.54
CA SER A 661 -7.20 7.59 -21.63
C SER A 661 -7.88 6.32 -22.15
N GLY A 662 -7.11 5.26 -22.43
CA GLY A 662 -7.64 3.97 -22.89
C GLY A 662 -8.54 3.30 -21.86
N ILE A 663 -8.13 3.30 -20.58
CA ILE A 663 -8.97 2.81 -19.48
C ILE A 663 -10.27 3.61 -19.37
N GLY A 664 -10.19 4.94 -19.50
CA GLY A 664 -11.35 5.83 -19.48
C GLY A 664 -12.35 5.52 -20.59
N VAL A 665 -11.90 5.29 -21.82
CA VAL A 665 -12.76 4.94 -22.96
C VAL A 665 -13.44 3.59 -22.74
N VAL A 666 -12.69 2.55 -22.34
CA VAL A 666 -13.28 1.22 -22.08
C VAL A 666 -14.27 1.27 -20.92
N THR A 667 -13.94 1.99 -19.85
CA THR A 667 -14.83 2.17 -18.70
C THR A 667 -16.09 2.94 -19.09
N ALA A 668 -15.97 3.98 -19.93
CA ALA A 668 -17.11 4.72 -20.45
C ALA A 668 -18.01 3.82 -21.31
N GLY A 669 -17.44 3.03 -22.23
CA GLY A 669 -18.19 2.07 -23.04
C GLY A 669 -18.91 1.02 -22.20
N LEU A 670 -18.23 0.44 -21.20
CA LEU A 670 -18.85 -0.51 -20.27
C LEU A 670 -19.95 0.13 -19.43
N ALA A 671 -19.74 1.34 -18.91
CA ALA A 671 -20.73 2.07 -18.14
C ALA A 671 -21.97 2.40 -18.98
N THR A 672 -21.78 2.82 -20.23
CA THR A 672 -22.87 3.06 -21.19
C THR A 672 -23.62 1.77 -21.50
N GLY A 673 -22.92 0.67 -21.80
CA GLY A 673 -23.54 -0.64 -22.06
C GLY A 673 -24.32 -1.17 -20.86
N MET A 674 -23.77 -1.05 -19.65
CA MET A 674 -24.44 -1.41 -18.41
C MET A 674 -25.66 -0.53 -18.14
N GLY A 675 -25.56 0.77 -18.42
CA GLY A 675 -26.68 1.71 -18.33
C GLY A 675 -27.83 1.34 -19.26
N PHE A 676 -27.53 0.96 -20.51
CA PHE A 676 -28.55 0.46 -21.44
C PHE A 676 -29.18 -0.86 -20.97
N ALA A 677 -28.38 -1.81 -20.47
CA ALA A 677 -28.89 -3.08 -19.95
C ALA A 677 -29.76 -2.91 -18.68
N MET A 678 -29.49 -1.88 -17.87
CA MET A 678 -30.24 -1.58 -16.64
C MET A 678 -31.43 -0.65 -16.88
N LYS A 679 -31.63 -0.14 -18.10
CA LYS A 679 -32.67 0.85 -18.42
C LYS A 679 -34.06 0.42 -17.93
N ASP A 680 -34.51 -0.77 -18.32
CA ASP A 680 -35.85 -1.25 -17.99
C ASP A 680 -36.04 -1.51 -16.48
N LEU A 681 -34.97 -1.90 -15.77
CA LEU A 681 -35.00 -2.07 -14.31
C LEU A 681 -35.18 -0.74 -13.60
N LEU A 682 -34.47 0.30 -14.06
CA LEU A 682 -34.58 1.65 -13.51
C LEU A 682 -35.96 2.26 -13.79
N GLU A 683 -36.51 2.06 -15.00
CA GLU A 683 -37.87 2.49 -15.33
C GLU A 683 -38.90 1.86 -14.38
N ASN A 684 -38.88 0.53 -14.20
CA ASN A 684 -39.78 -0.16 -13.28
C ASN A 684 -39.64 0.33 -11.82
N PHE A 685 -38.40 0.64 -11.40
CA PHE A 685 -38.13 1.20 -10.07
C PHE A 685 -38.79 2.56 -9.86
N PHE A 686 -38.59 3.51 -10.80
CA PHE A 686 -39.19 4.84 -10.69
C PHE A 686 -40.72 4.81 -10.79
N TYR A 687 -41.29 3.98 -11.69
CA TYR A 687 -42.73 3.80 -11.76
C TYR A 687 -43.29 3.12 -10.50
N GLY A 688 -42.56 2.18 -9.90
CA GLY A 688 -42.91 1.59 -8.62
C GLY A 688 -43.04 2.62 -7.51
N ILE A 689 -42.03 3.50 -7.35
CA ILE A 689 -42.10 4.61 -6.40
C ILE A 689 -43.30 5.52 -6.71
N SER A 690 -43.52 5.85 -7.98
CA SER A 690 -44.65 6.69 -8.38
C SER A 690 -46.01 6.08 -8.07
N LEU A 691 -46.16 4.75 -8.18
CA LEU A 691 -47.39 4.04 -7.82
C LEU A 691 -47.60 4.08 -6.31
N MET A 692 -46.55 3.75 -5.54
CA MET A 692 -46.55 3.79 -4.07
C MET A 692 -46.83 5.19 -3.51
N ALA A 693 -46.41 6.25 -4.22
CA ALA A 693 -46.61 7.64 -3.81
C ALA A 693 -48.08 8.09 -3.80
N GLY A 694 -49.03 7.26 -4.26
CA GLY A 694 -50.45 7.48 -3.99
C GLY A 694 -51.42 7.31 -5.16
N ARG A 695 -50.96 6.80 -6.32
CA ARG A 695 -51.85 6.48 -7.46
C ARG A 695 -52.65 5.20 -7.24
N VAL A 696 -52.04 4.22 -6.57
CA VAL A 696 -52.65 2.93 -6.23
C VAL A 696 -52.20 2.58 -4.81
N ARG A 697 -53.12 2.07 -3.99
CA ARG A 697 -52.81 1.60 -2.64
C ARG A 697 -52.95 0.08 -2.56
N VAL A 698 -52.17 -0.51 -1.66
CA VAL A 698 -52.37 -1.92 -1.29
C VAL A 698 -53.79 -2.07 -0.73
N GLY A 699 -54.55 -3.00 -1.31
CA GLY A 699 -55.96 -3.22 -1.02
C GLY A 699 -56.94 -2.63 -2.03
N ASP A 700 -56.51 -1.72 -2.92
CA ASP A 700 -57.38 -1.17 -3.98
C ASP A 700 -57.79 -2.25 -4.99
N PHE A 701 -59.00 -2.12 -5.55
CA PHE A 701 -59.41 -2.92 -6.72
C PHE A 701 -59.14 -2.13 -7.99
N ILE A 702 -58.39 -2.73 -8.89
CA ILE A 702 -58.03 -2.11 -10.17
C ILE A 702 -58.41 -3.02 -11.34
N GLU A 703 -58.73 -2.39 -12.47
CA GLU A 703 -58.95 -3.07 -13.75
C GLU A 703 -57.89 -2.60 -14.74
N CYS A 704 -57.11 -3.53 -15.26
CA CYS A 704 -56.08 -3.28 -16.26
C CYS A 704 -56.18 -4.36 -17.34
N ASP A 705 -56.28 -3.95 -18.61
CA ASP A 705 -56.34 -4.87 -19.76
C ASP A 705 -57.47 -5.92 -19.67
N GLY A 706 -58.63 -5.52 -19.14
CA GLY A 706 -59.79 -6.40 -18.91
C GLY A 706 -59.67 -7.32 -17.68
N ILE A 707 -58.53 -7.34 -17.00
CA ILE A 707 -58.29 -8.13 -15.79
C ILE A 707 -58.64 -7.28 -14.56
N ARG A 708 -59.56 -7.79 -13.73
CA ARG A 708 -59.97 -7.19 -12.46
C ARG A 708 -59.39 -7.94 -11.28
N GLY A 709 -58.82 -7.23 -10.32
CA GLY A 709 -58.37 -7.83 -9.08
C GLY A 709 -57.96 -6.82 -8.02
N ARG A 710 -57.60 -7.35 -6.84
CA ARG A 710 -57.20 -6.59 -5.66
C ARG A 710 -55.69 -6.50 -5.59
N VAL A 711 -55.15 -5.30 -5.34
CA VAL A 711 -53.70 -5.09 -5.19
C VAL A 711 -53.24 -5.67 -3.86
N GLU A 712 -52.39 -6.70 -3.92
CA GLU A 712 -51.85 -7.40 -2.76
C GLU A 712 -50.55 -6.76 -2.27
N SER A 713 -49.64 -6.47 -3.19
CA SER A 713 -48.39 -5.80 -2.86
C SER A 713 -47.88 -4.97 -4.04
N ILE A 714 -47.17 -3.88 -3.72
CA ILE A 714 -46.42 -3.09 -4.69
C ILE A 714 -44.95 -3.26 -4.31
N SER A 715 -44.17 -3.84 -5.22
CA SER A 715 -42.71 -3.98 -5.10
C SER A 715 -42.01 -2.97 -6.00
N TYR A 716 -40.68 -2.86 -5.89
CA TYR A 716 -39.89 -1.96 -6.73
C TYR A 716 -39.95 -2.32 -8.23
N GLN A 717 -40.18 -3.59 -8.58
CA GLN A 717 -40.22 -4.02 -9.99
C GLN A 717 -41.65 -4.28 -10.51
N SER A 718 -42.56 -4.74 -9.66
CA SER A 718 -43.88 -5.19 -10.07
C SER A 718 -44.95 -4.91 -9.01
N THR A 719 -46.20 -4.79 -9.48
CA THR A 719 -47.41 -4.74 -8.66
C THR A 719 -48.13 -6.07 -8.77
N GLN A 720 -48.39 -6.72 -7.63
CA GLN A 720 -49.09 -8.00 -7.56
C GLN A 720 -50.58 -7.77 -7.33
N ILE A 721 -51.40 -8.39 -8.17
CA ILE A 721 -52.85 -8.29 -8.15
C ILE A 721 -53.43 -9.70 -7.99
N SER A 722 -54.24 -9.90 -6.95
CA SER A 722 -55.00 -11.12 -6.75
C SER A 722 -56.33 -11.01 -7.50
N THR A 723 -56.58 -11.93 -8.42
CA THR A 723 -57.80 -11.99 -9.24
C THR A 723 -58.86 -12.87 -8.58
N PHE A 724 -60.11 -12.72 -9.02
CA PHE A 724 -61.25 -13.45 -8.44
C PHE A 724 -61.22 -14.98 -8.68
N ASP A 725 -60.44 -15.45 -9.65
CA ASP A 725 -60.19 -16.87 -9.91
C ASP A 725 -59.13 -17.49 -8.95
N GLY A 726 -58.59 -16.69 -8.03
CA GLY A 726 -57.58 -17.12 -7.05
C GLY A 726 -56.13 -17.04 -7.54
N SER A 727 -55.89 -16.55 -8.77
CA SER A 727 -54.53 -16.36 -9.27
C SER A 727 -53.89 -15.04 -8.77
N VAL A 728 -52.56 -14.99 -8.72
CA VAL A 728 -51.81 -13.75 -8.45
C VAL A 728 -51.05 -13.38 -9.71
N ILE A 729 -51.40 -12.22 -10.27
CA ILE A 729 -50.78 -11.70 -11.49
C ILE A 729 -49.81 -10.58 -11.11
N ALA A 730 -48.55 -10.74 -11.53
CA ALA A 730 -47.52 -9.73 -11.34
C ALA A 730 -47.39 -8.86 -12.60
N PHE A 731 -47.86 -7.62 -12.52
CA PHE A 731 -47.65 -6.62 -13.57
C PHE A 731 -46.34 -5.88 -13.32
N LEU A 732 -45.48 -5.78 -14.35
CA LEU A 732 -44.33 -4.86 -14.28
C LEU A 732 -44.85 -3.43 -14.06
N ASN A 733 -44.21 -2.68 -13.17
CA ASN A 733 -44.67 -1.33 -12.82
C ASN A 733 -44.76 -0.42 -14.05
N THR A 734 -43.82 -0.56 -14.99
CA THR A 734 -43.82 0.16 -16.27
C THR A 734 -45.03 -0.21 -17.14
N GLN A 735 -45.41 -1.48 -17.18
CA GLN A 735 -46.58 -1.93 -17.95
C GLN A 735 -47.88 -1.41 -17.34
N LEU A 736 -48.01 -1.47 -16.02
CA LEU A 736 -49.18 -0.95 -15.32
C LEU A 736 -49.30 0.57 -15.45
N PHE A 737 -48.17 1.29 -15.50
CA PHE A 737 -48.16 2.74 -15.65
C PHE A 737 -48.39 3.18 -17.09
N ASN A 738 -47.85 2.47 -18.07
CA ASN A 738 -48.00 2.80 -19.50
C ASN A 738 -49.38 2.40 -20.04
N LYS A 739 -49.98 1.32 -19.53
CA LYS A 739 -51.36 0.95 -19.84
C LYS A 739 -52.30 1.80 -18.97
N ASN A 740 -53.40 2.26 -19.56
CA ASN A 740 -54.46 2.90 -18.79
C ASN A 740 -55.10 1.85 -17.86
N PHE A 741 -55.05 2.07 -16.55
CA PHE A 741 -55.76 1.26 -15.57
C PHE A 741 -56.88 2.07 -14.92
N LYS A 742 -57.97 1.41 -14.54
CA LYS A 742 -59.06 2.01 -13.77
C LYS A 742 -58.89 1.62 -12.32
N ASN A 743 -58.81 2.59 -11.42
CA ASN A 743 -58.90 2.33 -9.98
C ASN A 743 -60.37 2.41 -9.55
N LEU A 744 -60.96 1.25 -9.26
CA LEU A 744 -62.40 1.11 -8.98
C LEU A 744 -62.76 1.56 -7.56
N THR A 745 -61.79 1.67 -6.64
CA THR A 745 -62.02 1.98 -5.22
C THR A 745 -61.54 3.37 -4.80
N ARG A 746 -60.97 4.17 -5.72
CA ARG A 746 -60.30 5.44 -5.38
C ARG A 746 -61.22 6.53 -4.85
N ASP A 747 -62.38 6.69 -5.48
CA ASP A 747 -63.31 7.79 -5.19
C ASP A 747 -64.42 7.35 -4.24
N ASN A 748 -65.12 6.27 -4.59
CA ASN A 748 -66.14 5.64 -3.78
C ASN A 748 -66.08 4.14 -4.09
N ALA A 749 -66.06 3.26 -3.10
CA ALA A 749 -65.94 1.79 -3.27
C ALA A 749 -67.17 1.12 -3.94
N TYR A 750 -67.92 1.87 -4.74
CA TYR A 750 -69.15 1.49 -5.42
C TYR A 750 -68.99 1.72 -6.93
N GLU A 751 -69.35 0.73 -7.73
CA GLU A 751 -69.38 0.78 -9.19
C GLU A 751 -70.83 0.63 -9.69
N LEU A 752 -71.14 1.20 -10.86
CA LEU A 752 -72.44 1.06 -11.50
C LEU A 752 -72.59 -0.33 -12.14
N ALA A 753 -73.45 -1.17 -11.58
CA ALA A 753 -73.92 -2.41 -12.20
C ALA A 753 -75.04 -2.11 -13.20
N LYS A 754 -74.95 -2.73 -14.39
CA LYS A 754 -75.95 -2.65 -15.45
C LYS A 754 -76.46 -4.06 -15.76
N ILE A 755 -77.76 -4.29 -15.66
CA ILE A 755 -78.40 -5.56 -15.96
C ILE A 755 -79.37 -5.32 -17.12
N PRO A 756 -79.08 -5.83 -18.33
CA PRO A 756 -80.03 -5.78 -19.43
C PRO A 756 -81.18 -6.75 -19.15
N LEU A 757 -82.40 -6.33 -19.48
CA LEU A 757 -83.64 -7.06 -19.27
C LEU A 757 -84.55 -6.83 -20.48
N GLY A 758 -84.95 -7.88 -21.20
CA GLY A 758 -85.95 -7.78 -22.26
C GLY A 758 -87.32 -8.26 -21.78
N VAL A 759 -88.39 -7.53 -22.07
CA VAL A 759 -89.78 -7.92 -21.81
C VAL A 759 -90.62 -7.90 -23.08
N GLY A 760 -91.73 -8.65 -23.11
CA GLY A 760 -92.58 -8.81 -24.29
C GLY A 760 -93.19 -7.48 -24.75
N TYR A 761 -93.28 -7.28 -26.07
CA TYR A 761 -93.99 -6.14 -26.64
C TYR A 761 -95.47 -6.14 -26.20
N GLY A 762 -95.93 -5.03 -25.62
CA GLY A 762 -97.27 -4.92 -25.01
C GLY A 762 -97.29 -5.00 -23.48
N SER A 763 -96.16 -5.33 -22.84
CA SER A 763 -96.03 -5.30 -21.37
C SER A 763 -96.07 -3.86 -20.83
N ASP A 764 -96.73 -3.63 -19.67
CA ASP A 764 -96.69 -2.34 -19.00
C ASP A 764 -95.31 -2.09 -18.36
N VAL A 765 -94.50 -1.25 -19.01
CA VAL A 765 -93.15 -0.88 -18.57
C VAL A 765 -93.13 -0.26 -17.18
N GLN A 766 -94.17 0.48 -16.78
CA GLN A 766 -94.25 1.10 -15.46
C GLN A 766 -94.51 0.05 -14.37
N GLN A 767 -95.35 -0.93 -14.67
CA GLN A 767 -95.57 -2.09 -13.81
C GLN A 767 -94.28 -2.90 -13.65
N VAL A 768 -93.61 -3.26 -14.75
CA VAL A 768 -92.33 -3.98 -14.74
C VAL A 768 -91.25 -3.24 -13.95
N ARG A 769 -91.14 -1.91 -14.12
CA ARG A 769 -90.21 -1.06 -13.36
C ARG A 769 -90.45 -1.19 -11.85
N SER A 770 -91.70 -1.07 -11.40
CA SER A 770 -92.01 -1.13 -9.97
C SER A 770 -91.77 -2.53 -9.37
N LEU A 771 -92.11 -3.58 -10.12
CA LEU A 771 -91.85 -4.98 -9.72
C LEU A 771 -90.36 -5.26 -9.55
N VAL A 772 -89.53 -4.87 -10.52
CA VAL A 772 -88.08 -5.08 -10.47
C VAL A 772 -87.42 -4.29 -9.34
N ILE A 773 -87.83 -3.04 -9.12
CA ILE A 773 -87.32 -2.22 -8.00
C ILE A 773 -87.70 -2.86 -6.65
N ASN A 774 -88.96 -3.27 -6.49
CA ASN A 774 -89.45 -3.88 -5.25
C ASN A 774 -88.78 -5.23 -4.97
N ALA A 775 -88.47 -6.02 -6.00
CA ALA A 775 -87.82 -7.32 -5.86
C ALA A 775 -86.32 -7.19 -5.51
N LEU A 776 -85.64 -6.16 -6.00
CA LEU A 776 -84.20 -5.96 -5.74
C LEU A 776 -83.91 -5.13 -4.48
N THR A 777 -84.85 -4.32 -4.00
CA THR A 777 -84.69 -3.51 -2.78
C THR A 777 -84.29 -4.33 -1.54
N PRO A 778 -84.86 -5.53 -1.29
CA PRO A 778 -84.49 -6.39 -0.17
C PRO A 778 -83.04 -6.92 -0.19
N LEU A 779 -82.35 -6.86 -1.35
CA LEU A 779 -80.95 -7.28 -1.47
C LEU A 779 -79.97 -6.29 -0.83
N ASN A 780 -80.44 -5.13 -0.37
CA ASN A 780 -79.59 -4.14 0.30
C ASN A 780 -79.20 -4.61 1.72
N GLU A 781 -78.30 -5.58 1.78
CA GLU A 781 -77.78 -6.14 3.03
C GLU A 781 -76.62 -5.28 3.57
N ILE A 782 -76.48 -5.23 4.90
CA ILE A 782 -75.31 -4.65 5.57
C ILE A 782 -74.25 -5.74 5.65
N LEU A 783 -73.09 -5.50 5.02
CA LEU A 783 -71.96 -6.42 5.06
C LEU A 783 -71.27 -6.43 6.44
N PRO A 784 -70.49 -7.48 6.77
CA PRO A 784 -69.77 -7.60 8.05
C PRO A 784 -68.81 -6.45 8.36
N ASP A 785 -68.39 -5.70 7.35
CA ASP A 785 -67.51 -4.54 7.45
C ASP A 785 -68.27 -3.21 7.67
N GLY A 786 -69.58 -3.27 7.87
CA GLY A 786 -70.46 -2.12 8.11
C GLY A 786 -70.85 -1.34 6.84
N ARG A 787 -70.42 -1.77 5.65
CA ARG A 787 -70.80 -1.15 4.37
C ARG A 787 -72.12 -1.73 3.88
N THR A 788 -72.97 -0.92 3.24
CA THR A 788 -74.18 -1.41 2.57
C THR A 788 -73.85 -1.94 1.18
N LEU A 789 -74.57 -2.96 0.71
CA LEU A 789 -74.36 -3.48 -0.66
C LEU A 789 -74.60 -2.38 -1.70
N PHE A 790 -75.63 -1.55 -1.50
CA PHE A 790 -75.91 -0.40 -2.34
C PHE A 790 -75.32 0.89 -1.77
N LYS A 791 -74.94 1.81 -2.67
CA LYS A 791 -74.41 3.11 -2.26
C LYS A 791 -75.50 3.91 -1.49
N PRO A 792 -75.22 4.39 -0.27
CA PRO A 792 -76.16 5.23 0.48
C PRO A 792 -76.61 6.45 -0.32
N GLY A 793 -77.91 6.73 -0.32
CA GLY A 793 -78.50 7.86 -1.06
C GLY A 793 -78.64 7.65 -2.57
N THR A 794 -78.44 6.42 -3.09
CA THR A 794 -78.73 6.07 -4.49
C THR A 794 -79.91 5.10 -4.57
N SER A 795 -80.75 5.26 -5.59
CA SER A 795 -81.89 4.37 -5.86
C SER A 795 -81.58 3.41 -7.02
N ILE A 796 -82.31 2.29 -7.06
CA ILE A 796 -82.30 1.37 -8.20
C ILE A 796 -83.10 2.03 -9.32
N GLY A 797 -82.45 2.25 -10.48
CA GLY A 797 -83.10 2.80 -11.66
C GLY A 797 -83.45 1.70 -12.66
N VAL A 798 -84.65 1.71 -13.23
CA VAL A 798 -85.00 0.88 -14.39
C VAL A 798 -85.39 1.82 -15.53
N SER A 799 -84.50 1.91 -16.51
CA SER A 799 -84.67 2.79 -17.67
C SER A 799 -85.05 1.99 -18.90
N PHE A 800 -85.87 2.57 -19.75
CA PHE A 800 -86.10 2.06 -21.10
C PHE A 800 -84.80 2.26 -21.88
N SER A 801 -84.22 1.17 -22.39
CA SER A 801 -82.93 1.20 -23.08
C SER A 801 -83.11 1.36 -24.58
N ASP A 802 -83.83 0.43 -25.21
CA ASP A 802 -84.02 0.39 -26.66
C ASP A 802 -85.23 -0.47 -27.05
N PHE A 803 -85.61 -0.41 -28.33
CA PHE A 803 -86.57 -1.32 -28.95
C PHE A 803 -85.83 -2.48 -29.61
N GLY A 804 -85.81 -3.65 -28.96
CA GLY A 804 -85.16 -4.85 -29.46
C GLY A 804 -85.96 -5.55 -30.56
N ALA A 805 -85.35 -6.49 -31.30
CA ALA A 805 -86.00 -7.18 -32.42
C ALA A 805 -87.24 -7.99 -32.01
N SER A 806 -87.31 -8.44 -30.75
CA SER A 806 -88.43 -9.24 -30.22
C SER A 806 -88.82 -8.86 -28.79
N SER A 807 -88.18 -7.86 -28.20
CA SER A 807 -88.37 -7.40 -26.83
C SER A 807 -88.35 -5.88 -26.72
N VAL A 808 -89.02 -5.37 -25.70
CA VAL A 808 -88.74 -4.05 -25.13
C VAL A 808 -87.53 -4.19 -24.20
N ASP A 809 -86.42 -3.53 -24.54
CA ASP A 809 -85.17 -3.66 -23.78
C ASP A 809 -85.12 -2.60 -22.68
N LEU A 810 -85.05 -3.08 -21.45
CA LEU A 810 -84.89 -2.31 -20.23
C LEU A 810 -83.47 -2.50 -19.69
N ILE A 811 -82.95 -1.49 -18.99
CA ILE A 811 -81.68 -1.58 -18.27
C ILE A 811 -81.89 -1.23 -16.81
N VAL A 812 -81.57 -2.18 -15.94
CA VAL A 812 -81.54 -1.97 -14.50
C VAL A 812 -80.16 -1.45 -14.14
N VAL A 813 -80.11 -0.29 -13.51
CA VAL A 813 -78.89 0.39 -13.07
C VAL A 813 -78.88 0.54 -11.55
N CYS A 814 -77.80 0.09 -10.91
CA CYS A 814 -77.64 0.16 -9.47
C CYS A 814 -76.17 0.34 -9.10
N TRP A 815 -75.88 1.22 -8.12
CA TRP A 815 -74.54 1.38 -7.57
C TRP A 815 -74.28 0.32 -6.49
N VAL A 816 -73.35 -0.60 -6.77
CA VAL A 816 -73.05 -1.73 -5.89
C VAL A 816 -71.59 -1.74 -5.47
N LEU A 817 -71.30 -2.34 -4.32
CA LEU A 817 -69.93 -2.52 -3.84
C LEU A 817 -69.06 -3.26 -4.88
N VAL A 818 -67.87 -2.74 -5.18
CA VAL A 818 -66.98 -3.29 -6.23
C VAL A 818 -66.67 -4.78 -6.02
N GLU A 819 -66.41 -5.16 -4.77
CA GLU A 819 -66.08 -6.53 -4.35
C GLU A 819 -67.21 -7.53 -4.59
N GLN A 820 -68.47 -7.09 -4.49
CA GLN A 820 -69.66 -7.94 -4.53
C GLN A 820 -70.37 -7.92 -5.89
N ARG A 821 -69.88 -7.13 -6.86
CA ARG A 821 -70.55 -6.93 -8.15
C ARG A 821 -70.89 -8.25 -8.86
N ALA A 822 -69.98 -9.22 -8.89
CA ALA A 822 -70.21 -10.49 -9.56
C ALA A 822 -71.33 -11.30 -8.89
N ALA A 823 -71.29 -11.43 -7.56
CA ALA A 823 -72.32 -12.12 -6.79
C ALA A 823 -73.69 -11.43 -6.91
N PHE A 824 -73.72 -10.10 -6.83
CA PHE A 824 -74.93 -9.32 -7.00
C PHE A 824 -75.56 -9.52 -8.39
N LEU A 825 -74.76 -9.43 -9.47
CA LEU A 825 -75.28 -9.60 -10.83
C LEU A 825 -75.92 -10.98 -11.05
N ALA A 826 -75.36 -12.03 -10.45
CA ALA A 826 -75.93 -13.37 -10.51
C ALA A 826 -77.27 -13.43 -9.76
N ARG A 827 -77.28 -13.02 -8.49
CA ARG A 827 -78.47 -13.04 -7.62
C ARG A 827 -79.60 -12.15 -8.13
N ALA A 828 -79.26 -10.97 -8.66
CA ALA A 828 -80.23 -10.03 -9.21
C ALA A 828 -80.91 -10.58 -10.48
N ARG A 829 -80.17 -11.23 -11.39
CA ARG A 829 -80.76 -11.86 -12.58
C ARG A 829 -81.74 -12.97 -12.22
N GLU A 830 -81.39 -13.81 -11.25
CA GLU A 830 -82.26 -14.88 -10.76
C GLU A 830 -83.55 -14.33 -10.15
N ILE A 831 -83.44 -13.30 -9.29
CA ILE A 831 -84.61 -12.66 -8.67
C ILE A 831 -85.48 -11.98 -9.72
N ILE A 832 -84.90 -11.21 -10.65
CA ILE A 832 -85.65 -10.57 -11.74
C ILE A 832 -86.41 -11.63 -12.54
N TYR A 833 -85.76 -12.71 -12.96
CA TYR A 833 -86.39 -13.77 -13.73
C TYR A 833 -87.57 -14.41 -12.98
N ASN A 834 -87.37 -14.77 -11.71
CA ASN A 834 -88.42 -15.37 -10.89
C ASN A 834 -89.59 -14.41 -10.63
N THR A 835 -89.31 -13.12 -10.37
CA THR A 835 -90.35 -12.12 -10.13
C THR A 835 -91.20 -11.86 -11.37
N LEU A 836 -90.59 -11.78 -12.57
CA LEU A 836 -91.34 -11.55 -13.80
C LEU A 836 -92.27 -12.72 -14.14
N ASN A 837 -91.78 -13.96 -13.97
CA ASN A 837 -92.60 -15.15 -14.17
C ASN A 837 -93.76 -15.26 -13.16
N GLN A 838 -93.58 -14.81 -11.92
CA GLN A 838 -94.63 -14.82 -10.90
C GLN A 838 -95.76 -13.82 -11.16
N HIS A 839 -95.51 -12.80 -11.97
CA HIS A 839 -96.47 -11.73 -12.27
C HIS A 839 -96.96 -11.78 -13.73
N ASP A 840 -96.80 -12.94 -14.39
CA ASP A 840 -97.19 -13.18 -15.78
C ASP A 840 -96.63 -12.16 -16.80
N VAL A 841 -95.44 -11.60 -16.52
CA VAL A 841 -94.74 -10.74 -17.47
C VAL A 841 -93.94 -11.62 -18.43
N GLU A 842 -94.32 -11.59 -19.70
CA GLU A 842 -93.67 -12.39 -20.74
C GLU A 842 -92.22 -11.94 -20.96
N ILE A 843 -91.29 -12.90 -20.88
CA ILE A 843 -89.92 -12.76 -21.37
C ILE A 843 -89.89 -13.41 -22.77
N PRO A 844 -89.86 -12.63 -23.85
CA PRO A 844 -90.15 -13.13 -25.17
C PRO A 844 -88.99 -13.99 -25.67
N PHE A 845 -89.34 -15.12 -26.27
CA PHE A 845 -88.42 -15.81 -27.18
C PHE A 845 -88.22 -14.98 -28.45
N PRO A 846 -87.20 -15.25 -29.28
CA PRO A 846 -87.07 -14.61 -30.59
C PRO A 846 -88.37 -14.78 -31.40
N GLN A 847 -89.02 -13.66 -31.71
CA GLN A 847 -90.28 -13.60 -32.45
C GLN A 847 -90.00 -13.49 -33.95
N VAL A 848 -90.72 -14.28 -34.75
CA VAL A 848 -90.61 -14.28 -36.22
C VAL A 848 -92.01 -14.31 -36.80
N ASP A 849 -92.37 -13.26 -37.54
CA ASP A 849 -93.60 -13.25 -38.31
C ASP A 849 -93.45 -14.13 -39.56
N VAL A 850 -94.22 -15.21 -39.62
CA VAL A 850 -94.24 -16.14 -40.76
C VAL A 850 -95.46 -15.84 -41.62
N HIS A 851 -95.26 -15.20 -42.77
CA HIS A 851 -96.31 -15.03 -43.77
C HIS A 851 -96.44 -16.30 -44.62
N MET A 852 -97.40 -17.17 -44.30
CA MET A 852 -97.76 -18.31 -45.15
C MET A 852 -98.56 -17.81 -46.35
N ARG A 853 -98.06 -18.04 -47.58
CA ARG A 853 -98.76 -17.76 -48.85
C ARG A 853 -99.21 -19.04 -49.52
#